data_AF-A0AAD4CQ30-F1
#
_entry.id   AF-A0AAD4CQ30-F1
#
_cell.length_a   1.000
_cell.length_b   1.000
_cell.length_c   1.000
_cell.angle_alpha   90.00
_cell.angle_beta   90.00
_cell.angle_gamma   90.00
#
_symmetry.space_group_name_H-M   'P 1'
#
loop_
_entity.id
_entity.type
_entity.pdbx_description
1 polymer ?
#
loop_
_entity_poly.entity_id
_entity_poly.type
_entity_poly.pdbx_seq_one_letter_code
_entity_poly.pdbx_strand_id
1 'polypeptide(L)'
;MKFFIDDLPILFPYPRIYPEQYAYMCDLKKTLDAGGHCVLEMPSGTGKTVTLLSLIVAYQMHKPEHRKLIYCSRTMSEIEKALAELKALMKFRTDQLGYTEDFRALGLTSRKNLCLHPSVKREKSGTVVDARCRSLTAGFVKEKKERGEDVELCVYHDNLDLLEPHNLIPPGVFTLDGLLKYGEEHKQCPYFSARRMMPFCNVIIYSYHYLLDPKIAERVSKEFSKDCIVVFDEAHNIDNVCIESLSIDITEDSLRKATRGANNLERKITEMKSSDAEKLQNEYTKLVEGLREAEQAREEDQFISNPVLPDDLLKEAVPGNIRRAEHFIAFLKRFIEYLKTRMKVTHTISETPPSFLTHVKDLTYIERKPLRFCAERLTSLVRTLELINIEDYQPLQEVATFATLVATYEKGFLLILEPFESEAATVPNPILHFTCLDAAIAIKPVFDRFSSVIITSGTLSPLEMYPKMLQFNTVMQESYSITLARRSFLPMIVTRGSDQAQISSGFQIRNDPGVVRNYGNIVLDFSRITPDGVVVFFPSYLYMESIISMWQGMGILDSIWNYKLILVETPDAQESSLALETYRTACCNGRGAILFCVARGKVSEGIDFDHQYGRAVLCIGVPFQYTESRILKARLEFLRENYRIRENDFLSFDAMRHAAQCLGRVLRGKDDYGVMVLADRRFQKKRNQLPKWISQAMLESETNLSTDMAVATAKNFLRTMAQPFKSKDQEGISTWSLADLERHREKQVLEEERVRREALANGHGTNGHPAIVDEFDDDIDEDLMMLDAQ
;
A
#
# COMPACT_ATOMS: atom_id res chain seq x y z
N MET A 1 26.99 -13.38 -9.34
CA MET A 1 27.84 -13.90 -8.25
C MET A 1 27.20 -15.16 -7.67
N LYS A 2 27.97 -16.22 -7.37
CA LYS A 2 27.46 -17.44 -6.71
C LYS A 2 28.09 -17.57 -5.33
N PHE A 3 27.28 -17.60 -4.28
CA PHE A 3 27.73 -17.80 -2.90
C PHE A 3 26.73 -18.66 -2.12
N PHE A 4 27.08 -19.04 -0.89
CA PHE A 4 26.23 -19.88 -0.04
C PHE A 4 25.79 -19.12 1.21
N ILE A 5 24.52 -19.28 1.59
CA ILE A 5 24.01 -18.95 2.91
C ILE A 5 23.63 -20.26 3.58
N ASP A 6 24.45 -20.67 4.55
CA ASP A 6 24.54 -22.02 5.10
C ASP A 6 24.54 -23.10 4.00
N ASP A 7 23.45 -23.85 3.84
CA ASP A 7 23.23 -24.92 2.85
C ASP A 7 22.69 -24.43 1.50
N LEU A 8 22.25 -23.17 1.38
CA LEU A 8 21.54 -22.67 0.22
C LEU A 8 22.47 -21.93 -0.76
N PRO A 9 22.65 -22.40 -2.01
CA PRO A 9 23.41 -21.67 -3.02
C PRO A 9 22.57 -20.56 -3.66
N ILE A 10 23.06 -19.33 -3.55
CA ILE A 10 22.42 -18.14 -4.09
C ILE A 10 23.14 -17.72 -5.36
N LEU A 11 22.37 -17.59 -6.44
CA LEU A 11 22.79 -17.00 -7.71
C LEU A 11 22.31 -15.55 -7.75
N PHE A 12 23.19 -14.63 -7.38
CA PHE A 12 22.90 -13.20 -7.36
C PHE A 12 23.25 -12.58 -8.73
N PRO A 13 22.36 -11.78 -9.36
CA PRO A 13 22.51 -11.33 -10.75
C PRO A 13 23.55 -10.22 -10.94
N TYR A 14 24.22 -9.80 -9.85
CA TYR A 14 25.29 -8.81 -9.88
C TYR A 14 26.63 -9.45 -9.50
N PRO A 15 27.77 -8.86 -9.93
CA PRO A 15 29.10 -9.35 -9.58
C PRO A 15 29.51 -9.05 -8.14
N ARG A 16 28.83 -8.10 -7.47
CA ARG A 16 29.12 -7.64 -6.10
C ARG A 16 27.83 -7.57 -5.31
N ILE A 17 27.93 -7.70 -3.99
CA ILE A 17 26.82 -7.62 -3.04
C ILE A 17 27.12 -6.53 -1.99
N TYR A 18 26.08 -5.94 -1.40
CA TYR A 18 26.22 -5.04 -0.26
C TYR A 18 26.20 -5.83 1.07
N PRO A 19 26.92 -5.37 2.11
CA PRO A 19 26.87 -5.98 3.45
C PRO A 19 25.44 -6.14 3.98
N GLU A 20 24.63 -5.09 3.84
CA GLU A 20 23.24 -5.07 4.27
C GLU A 20 22.33 -6.03 3.46
N GLN A 21 22.64 -6.27 2.18
CA GLN A 21 21.92 -7.25 1.37
C GLN A 21 22.20 -8.67 1.88
N TYR A 22 23.46 -8.97 2.25
CA TYR A 22 23.81 -10.27 2.82
C TYR A 22 23.12 -10.51 4.16
N ALA A 23 23.17 -9.53 5.08
CA ALA A 23 22.46 -9.60 6.36
C ALA A 23 20.96 -9.82 6.16
N TYR A 24 20.33 -9.05 5.27
CA TYR A 24 18.93 -9.21 4.91
C TYR A 24 18.61 -10.63 4.41
N MET A 25 19.44 -11.22 3.54
CA MET A 25 19.23 -12.58 3.06
C MET A 25 19.36 -13.63 4.18
N CYS A 26 20.33 -13.48 5.09
CA CYS A 26 20.52 -14.40 6.21
C CYS A 26 19.30 -14.43 7.12
N ASP A 27 18.78 -13.26 7.47
CA ASP A 27 17.65 -13.13 8.40
C ASP A 27 16.31 -13.48 7.76
N LEU A 28 16.16 -13.19 6.46
CA LEU A 28 15.04 -13.67 5.67
C LEU A 28 15.04 -15.21 5.59
N LYS A 29 16.21 -15.83 5.40
CA LYS A 29 16.34 -17.29 5.41
C LYS A 29 15.95 -17.89 6.75
N LYS A 30 16.47 -17.35 7.87
CA LYS A 30 16.10 -17.80 9.22
C LYS A 30 14.58 -17.77 9.44
N THR A 31 13.92 -16.71 8.96
CA THR A 31 12.45 -16.60 9.03
C THR A 31 11.76 -17.70 8.22
N LEU A 32 12.21 -17.95 6.99
CA LEU A 32 11.63 -18.98 6.12
C LEU A 32 11.82 -20.40 6.67
N ASP A 33 12.96 -20.66 7.32
CA ASP A 33 13.28 -21.94 7.96
C ASP A 33 12.53 -22.15 9.28
N ALA A 34 12.36 -21.11 10.09
CA ALA A 34 11.60 -21.18 11.34
C ALA A 34 10.09 -21.32 11.12
N GLY A 35 9.58 -20.81 10.00
CA GLY A 35 8.15 -20.78 9.70
C GLY A 35 7.44 -19.72 10.55
N GLY A 36 7.29 -18.52 10.00
CA GLY A 36 6.51 -17.46 10.63
C GLY A 36 6.60 -16.12 9.89
N HIS A 37 6.13 -15.06 10.54
CA HIS A 37 6.10 -13.72 9.95
C HIS A 37 7.31 -12.89 10.37
N CYS A 38 7.77 -11.98 9.51
CA CYS A 38 8.85 -11.04 9.85
C CYS A 38 8.55 -9.63 9.35
N VAL A 39 9.14 -8.65 10.02
CA VAL A 39 9.12 -7.24 9.61
C VAL A 39 10.57 -6.80 9.43
N LEU A 40 10.94 -6.44 8.20
CA LEU A 40 12.31 -6.08 7.84
C LEU A 40 12.35 -4.66 7.29
N GLU A 41 13.11 -3.77 7.92
CA GLU A 41 13.38 -2.43 7.40
C GLU A 41 14.71 -2.42 6.65
N MET A 42 14.65 -2.33 5.31
CA MET A 42 15.84 -2.25 4.45
C MET A 42 15.88 -0.90 3.73
N PRO A 43 16.98 -0.12 3.82
CA PRO A 43 17.05 1.24 3.26
C PRO A 43 16.75 1.30 1.76
N SER A 44 16.16 2.41 1.30
CA SER A 44 15.92 2.63 -0.13
C SER A 44 17.22 2.67 -0.94
N GLY A 45 17.17 2.19 -2.18
CA GLY A 45 18.33 2.18 -3.09
C GLY A 45 19.36 1.07 -2.83
N THR A 46 19.11 0.15 -1.89
CA THR A 46 20.01 -0.98 -1.59
C THR A 46 19.67 -2.27 -2.35
N GLY A 47 18.70 -2.26 -3.28
CA GLY A 47 18.34 -3.43 -4.09
C GLY A 47 17.55 -4.51 -3.34
N LYS A 48 16.52 -4.09 -2.59
CA LYS A 48 15.68 -4.98 -1.75
C LYS A 48 15.01 -6.08 -2.58
N THR A 49 14.37 -5.68 -3.68
CA THR A 49 13.59 -6.57 -4.56
C THR A 49 14.48 -7.65 -5.16
N VAL A 50 15.60 -7.29 -5.79
CA VAL A 50 16.61 -8.25 -6.28
C VAL A 50 17.07 -9.23 -5.19
N THR A 51 17.38 -8.70 -4.00
CA THR A 51 17.90 -9.49 -2.88
C THR A 51 16.88 -10.53 -2.42
N LEU A 52 15.64 -10.08 -2.23
CA LEU A 52 14.51 -10.92 -1.84
C LEU A 52 14.20 -11.98 -2.90
N LEU A 53 14.10 -11.60 -4.17
CA LEU A 53 13.80 -12.51 -5.28
C LEU A 53 14.92 -13.56 -5.44
N SER A 54 16.19 -13.16 -5.31
CA SER A 54 17.34 -14.07 -5.42
C SER A 54 17.32 -15.15 -4.34
N LEU A 55 16.99 -14.77 -3.09
CA LEU A 55 16.90 -15.74 -1.99
C LEU A 55 15.70 -16.67 -2.17
N ILE A 56 14.50 -16.13 -2.44
CA ILE A 56 13.28 -16.94 -2.50
C ILE A 56 13.32 -17.90 -3.68
N VAL A 57 13.80 -17.48 -4.86
CA VAL A 57 13.98 -18.39 -6.00
C VAL A 57 15.01 -19.48 -5.66
N ALA A 58 16.11 -19.14 -4.98
CA ALA A 58 17.05 -20.16 -4.52
C ALA A 58 16.39 -21.16 -3.56
N TYR A 59 15.58 -20.66 -2.62
CA TYR A 59 14.83 -21.46 -1.64
C TYR A 59 13.85 -22.41 -2.33
N GLN A 60 13.07 -21.90 -3.28
CA GLN A 60 12.12 -22.66 -4.08
C GLN A 60 12.76 -23.82 -4.86
N MET A 61 13.99 -23.63 -5.33
CA MET A 61 14.67 -24.63 -6.17
C MET A 61 15.40 -25.70 -5.35
N HIS A 62 15.85 -25.39 -4.13
CA HIS A 62 16.66 -26.30 -3.32
C HIS A 62 15.87 -27.01 -2.21
N LYS A 63 14.81 -26.39 -1.70
CA LYS A 63 13.97 -27.01 -0.66
C LYS A 63 12.83 -27.81 -1.32
N PRO A 64 12.51 -29.00 -0.79
CA PRO A 64 11.53 -29.91 -1.40
C PRO A 64 10.08 -29.38 -1.35
N GLU A 65 9.82 -28.39 -0.49
CA GLU A 65 8.49 -27.82 -0.30
C GLU A 65 8.01 -26.98 -1.49
N HIS A 66 8.93 -26.53 -2.36
CA HIS A 66 8.63 -25.72 -3.56
C HIS A 66 7.59 -24.61 -3.33
N ARG A 67 7.68 -23.92 -2.18
CA ARG A 67 6.69 -22.93 -1.74
C ARG A 67 6.51 -21.81 -2.76
N LYS A 68 5.30 -21.60 -3.26
CA LYS A 68 4.98 -20.52 -4.21
C LYS A 68 5.21 -19.15 -3.58
N LEU A 69 5.75 -18.20 -4.35
CA LEU A 69 5.96 -16.82 -3.94
C LEU A 69 4.81 -15.96 -4.43
N ILE A 70 4.20 -15.23 -3.50
CA ILE A 70 3.22 -14.18 -3.76
C ILE A 70 3.89 -12.85 -3.41
N TYR A 71 4.26 -12.09 -4.43
CA TYR A 71 4.83 -10.76 -4.27
C TYR A 71 3.72 -9.72 -4.41
N CYS A 72 3.52 -8.94 -3.36
CA CYS A 72 2.54 -7.89 -3.33
C CYS A 72 3.25 -6.54 -3.31
N SER A 73 2.90 -5.68 -4.28
CA SER A 73 3.37 -4.29 -4.35
C SER A 73 2.18 -3.33 -4.29
N ARG A 74 2.43 -2.04 -4.09
CA ARG A 74 1.34 -1.06 -4.07
C ARG A 74 0.98 -0.59 -5.48
N THR A 75 1.99 -0.18 -6.26
CA THR A 75 1.78 0.49 -7.55
C THR A 75 2.07 -0.42 -8.75
N MET A 76 1.49 -0.09 -9.90
CA MET A 76 1.73 -0.83 -11.16
C MET A 76 3.19 -0.74 -11.62
N SER A 77 3.82 0.42 -11.45
CA SER A 77 5.22 0.64 -11.83
C SER A 77 6.17 -0.23 -11.02
N GLU A 78 5.89 -0.49 -9.74
CA GLU A 78 6.66 -1.42 -8.93
C GLU A 78 6.47 -2.88 -9.37
N ILE A 79 5.24 -3.28 -9.73
CA ILE A 79 4.96 -4.62 -10.28
C ILE A 79 5.79 -4.86 -11.54
N GLU A 80 5.83 -3.89 -12.45
CA GLU A 80 6.64 -4.00 -13.68
C GLU A 80 8.14 -4.06 -13.39
N LYS A 81 8.64 -3.27 -12.45
CA LYS A 81 10.05 -3.31 -12.01
C LYS A 81 10.41 -4.67 -11.42
N ALA A 82 9.58 -5.21 -10.53
CA ALA A 82 9.81 -6.52 -9.92
C ALA A 82 9.82 -7.65 -10.98
N LEU A 83 8.93 -7.60 -11.97
CA LEU A 83 8.94 -8.56 -13.09
C LEU A 83 10.19 -8.43 -13.96
N ALA A 84 10.66 -7.19 -14.22
CA ALA A 84 11.87 -6.96 -14.98
C ALA A 84 13.12 -7.48 -14.25
N GLU A 85 13.22 -7.24 -12.94
CA GLU A 85 14.29 -7.76 -12.10
C GLU A 85 14.27 -9.29 -12.02
N LEU A 86 13.09 -9.89 -11.86
CA LEU A 86 12.95 -11.35 -11.88
C LEU A 86 13.36 -11.94 -13.24
N LYS A 87 13.02 -11.28 -14.35
CA LYS A 87 13.45 -11.71 -15.68
C LYS A 87 14.97 -11.64 -15.84
N ALA A 88 15.61 -10.59 -15.33
CA ALA A 88 17.06 -10.46 -15.33
C ALA A 88 17.72 -11.56 -14.47
N LEU A 89 17.15 -11.87 -13.31
CA LEU A 89 17.60 -12.95 -12.45
C LEU A 89 17.53 -14.31 -13.16
N MET A 90 16.40 -14.65 -13.76
CA MET A 90 16.24 -15.94 -14.46
C MET A 90 17.15 -16.06 -15.69
N LYS A 91 17.39 -14.96 -16.41
CA LYS A 91 18.39 -14.93 -17.48
C LYS A 91 19.79 -15.23 -16.94
N PHE A 92 20.20 -14.55 -15.87
CA PHE A 92 21.49 -14.79 -15.23
C PHE A 92 21.63 -16.24 -14.74
N ARG A 93 20.57 -16.83 -14.17
CA ARG A 93 20.56 -18.25 -13.76
C ARG A 93 20.75 -19.19 -14.95
N THR A 94 20.06 -18.94 -16.05
CA THR A 94 20.19 -19.74 -17.29
C THR A 94 21.63 -19.71 -17.81
N ASP A 95 22.25 -18.53 -17.84
CA ASP A 95 23.63 -18.34 -18.29
C ASP A 95 24.63 -19.07 -17.37
N GLN A 96 24.37 -19.14 -16.06
CA GLN A 96 25.25 -19.79 -15.08
C GLN A 96 25.07 -21.32 -15.01
N LEU A 97 23.85 -21.82 -15.22
CA LEU A 97 23.52 -23.24 -15.12
C LEU A 97 23.66 -23.97 -16.46
N GLY A 98 23.58 -23.26 -17.59
CA GLY A 98 23.67 -23.83 -18.93
C GLY A 98 22.40 -24.52 -19.44
N TYR A 99 21.30 -24.47 -18.68
CA TYR A 99 19.98 -24.96 -19.09
C TYR A 99 18.88 -24.04 -18.56
N THR A 100 17.70 -24.08 -19.20
CA THR A 100 16.51 -23.34 -18.78
C THR A 100 15.72 -24.17 -17.77
N GLU A 101 15.56 -23.65 -16.56
CA GLU A 101 14.70 -24.25 -15.52
C GLU A 101 13.21 -24.10 -15.93
N ASP A 102 12.36 -25.07 -15.55
CA ASP A 102 10.90 -24.92 -15.69
C ASP A 102 10.39 -23.97 -14.60
N PHE A 103 10.37 -22.68 -14.93
CA PHE A 103 9.96 -21.62 -14.04
C PHE A 103 8.94 -20.71 -14.70
N ARG A 104 7.82 -20.50 -14.02
CA ARG A 104 6.72 -19.66 -14.49
C ARG A 104 6.52 -18.50 -13.52
N ALA A 105 6.60 -17.29 -14.04
CA ALA A 105 6.29 -16.08 -13.28
C ALA A 105 5.42 -15.11 -14.07
N LEU A 106 4.45 -14.53 -13.37
CA LEU A 106 3.38 -13.76 -13.98
C LEU A 106 3.06 -12.50 -13.17
N GLY A 107 2.87 -11.38 -13.88
CA GLY A 107 2.25 -10.18 -13.33
C GLY A 107 0.73 -10.18 -13.50
N LEU A 108 -0.01 -9.87 -12.43
CA LEU A 108 -1.46 -9.70 -12.48
C LEU A 108 -1.84 -8.24 -12.17
N THR A 109 -2.68 -7.67 -13.03
CA THR A 109 -3.22 -6.31 -12.89
C THR A 109 -4.70 -6.28 -13.29
N SER A 110 -5.30 -5.08 -13.31
CA SER A 110 -6.71 -4.88 -13.67
C SER A 110 -6.99 -5.19 -15.14
N ARG A 111 -8.27 -5.46 -15.46
CA ARG A 111 -8.71 -5.70 -16.84
C ARG A 111 -8.44 -4.51 -17.75
N LYS A 112 -8.47 -3.29 -17.21
CA LYS A 112 -8.12 -2.07 -17.94
C LYS A 112 -6.74 -2.14 -18.59
N ASN A 113 -5.77 -2.75 -17.91
CA ASN A 113 -4.39 -2.80 -18.39
C ASN A 113 -4.11 -4.03 -19.27
N LEU A 114 -4.87 -5.12 -19.10
CA LEU A 114 -4.66 -6.39 -19.79
C LEU A 114 -5.65 -6.67 -20.94
N CYS A 115 -6.59 -5.75 -21.24
CA CYS A 115 -7.60 -5.95 -22.28
C CYS A 115 -7.08 -5.62 -23.68
N LEU A 116 -7.26 -6.56 -24.62
CA LEU A 116 -6.94 -6.40 -26.05
C LEU A 116 -8.16 -6.05 -26.92
N HIS A 117 -9.39 -6.18 -26.40
CA HIS A 117 -10.59 -5.98 -27.19
C HIS A 117 -10.72 -4.50 -27.62
N PRO A 118 -10.84 -4.19 -28.93
CA PRO A 118 -10.71 -2.82 -29.44
C PRO A 118 -11.79 -1.85 -28.95
N SER A 119 -13.02 -2.34 -28.72
CA SER A 119 -14.10 -1.51 -28.15
C SER A 119 -13.89 -1.23 -26.66
N VAL A 120 -13.38 -2.20 -25.90
CA VAL A 120 -13.23 -2.11 -24.45
C VAL A 120 -11.95 -1.35 -24.08
N LYS A 121 -10.87 -1.56 -24.83
CA LYS A 121 -9.55 -0.92 -24.60
C LYS A 121 -9.60 0.62 -24.73
N ARG A 122 -10.59 1.18 -25.44
CA ARG A 122 -10.78 2.63 -25.58
C ARG A 122 -11.31 3.29 -24.32
N GLU A 123 -11.93 2.54 -23.43
CA GLU A 123 -12.55 3.07 -22.22
C GLU A 123 -11.51 3.47 -21.19
N LYS A 124 -11.69 4.66 -20.59
CA LYS A 124 -10.75 5.20 -19.59
C LYS A 124 -11.03 4.69 -18.17
N SER A 125 -12.29 4.36 -17.85
CA SER A 125 -12.68 3.92 -16.52
C SER A 125 -12.55 2.40 -16.36
N GLY A 126 -11.95 1.95 -15.26
CA GLY A 126 -11.82 0.52 -14.96
C GLY A 126 -13.17 -0.16 -14.75
N THR A 127 -14.13 0.51 -14.10
CA THR A 127 -15.47 -0.04 -13.85
C THR A 127 -16.24 -0.31 -15.14
N VAL A 128 -16.12 0.59 -16.12
CA VAL A 128 -16.74 0.46 -17.44
C VAL A 128 -16.09 -0.67 -18.23
N VAL A 129 -14.76 -0.79 -18.16
CA VAL A 129 -14.02 -1.90 -18.77
C VAL A 129 -14.50 -3.25 -18.22
N ASP A 130 -14.69 -3.35 -16.90
CA ASP A 130 -15.15 -4.58 -16.26
C ASP A 130 -16.58 -4.96 -16.70
N ALA A 131 -17.48 -3.98 -16.74
CA ALA A 131 -18.87 -4.16 -17.19
C ALA A 131 -18.94 -4.60 -18.66
N ARG A 132 -18.20 -3.92 -19.55
CA ARG A 132 -18.13 -4.25 -20.98
C ARG A 132 -17.49 -5.60 -21.23
N CYS A 133 -16.40 -5.92 -20.53
CA CYS A 133 -15.77 -7.23 -20.59
C CYS A 133 -16.79 -8.32 -20.24
N ARG A 134 -17.59 -8.12 -19.18
CA ARG A 134 -18.64 -9.08 -18.81
C ARG A 134 -19.75 -9.19 -19.86
N SER A 135 -20.18 -8.08 -20.46
CA SER A 135 -21.20 -8.13 -21.52
C SER A 135 -20.80 -8.99 -22.72
N LEU A 136 -19.50 -9.23 -22.91
CA LEU A 136 -18.94 -10.04 -24.00
C LEU A 136 -18.51 -11.45 -23.56
N THR A 137 -18.46 -11.74 -22.27
CA THR A 137 -17.85 -12.97 -21.72
C THR A 137 -18.77 -13.77 -20.81
N ALA A 138 -19.89 -13.21 -20.32
CA ALA A 138 -20.75 -13.92 -19.40
C ALA A 138 -21.36 -15.18 -20.02
N GLY A 139 -21.47 -16.27 -19.23
CA GLY A 139 -21.94 -17.57 -19.72
C GLY A 139 -23.31 -17.52 -20.40
N PHE A 140 -24.24 -16.71 -19.92
CA PHE A 140 -25.57 -16.55 -20.55
C PHE A 140 -25.51 -15.90 -21.94
N VAL A 141 -24.48 -15.10 -22.24
CA VAL A 141 -24.26 -14.51 -23.57
C VAL A 141 -23.80 -15.59 -24.54
N LYS A 142 -22.93 -16.50 -24.07
CA LYS A 142 -22.50 -17.69 -24.82
C LYS A 142 -23.69 -18.60 -25.12
N GLU A 143 -24.52 -18.90 -24.11
CA GLU A 143 -25.75 -19.69 -24.30
C GLU A 143 -26.72 -19.05 -25.30
N LYS A 144 -26.87 -17.72 -25.31
CA LYS A 144 -27.72 -17.01 -26.29
C LYS A 144 -27.21 -17.16 -27.71
N LYS A 145 -25.89 -17.06 -27.91
CA LYS A 145 -25.28 -17.30 -29.21
C LYS A 145 -25.44 -18.75 -29.66
N GLU A 146 -25.32 -19.71 -28.75
CA GLU A 146 -25.58 -21.13 -29.03
C GLU A 146 -27.05 -21.39 -29.43
N ARG A 147 -27.99 -20.62 -28.88
CA ARG A 147 -29.41 -20.63 -29.28
C ARG A 147 -29.68 -19.94 -30.62
N GLY A 148 -28.66 -19.36 -31.25
CA GLY A 148 -28.76 -18.70 -32.56
C GLY A 148 -29.15 -17.22 -32.50
N GLU A 149 -29.10 -16.58 -31.32
CA GLU A 149 -29.29 -15.13 -31.21
C GLU A 149 -28.02 -14.37 -31.68
N ASP A 150 -28.21 -13.24 -32.36
CA ASP A 150 -27.10 -12.39 -32.85
C ASP A 150 -26.49 -11.58 -31.70
N VAL A 151 -25.50 -12.18 -31.03
CA VAL A 151 -24.80 -11.58 -29.89
C VAL A 151 -23.29 -11.62 -30.10
N GLU A 152 -22.63 -10.49 -29.86
CA GLU A 152 -21.19 -10.34 -29.99
C GLU A 152 -20.46 -11.00 -28.80
N LEU A 153 -19.47 -11.85 -29.08
CA LEU A 153 -18.60 -12.46 -28.08
C LEU A 153 -17.17 -11.94 -28.21
N CYS A 154 -16.44 -11.98 -27.11
CA CYS A 154 -15.02 -11.67 -27.12
C CYS A 154 -14.22 -12.80 -27.79
N VAL A 155 -13.68 -12.54 -28.98
CA VAL A 155 -12.82 -13.48 -29.73
C VAL A 155 -11.66 -14.01 -28.89
N TYR A 156 -11.03 -13.14 -28.10
CA TYR A 156 -9.87 -13.50 -27.27
C TYR A 156 -10.22 -14.43 -26.10
N HIS A 157 -11.44 -14.37 -25.59
CA HIS A 157 -11.87 -15.23 -24.48
C HIS A 157 -12.36 -16.58 -24.97
N ASP A 158 -13.13 -16.61 -26.06
CA ASP A 158 -13.69 -17.84 -26.63
C ASP A 158 -12.58 -18.82 -27.07
N ASN A 159 -11.49 -18.29 -27.62
CA ASN A 159 -10.31 -19.08 -27.98
C ASN A 159 -9.61 -19.75 -26.77
N LEU A 160 -9.79 -19.24 -25.55
CA LEU A 160 -9.17 -19.82 -24.36
C LEU A 160 -9.88 -21.09 -23.88
N ASP A 161 -11.15 -21.25 -24.19
CA ASP A 161 -11.90 -22.46 -23.79
C ASP A 161 -11.50 -23.68 -24.62
N LEU A 162 -10.86 -23.46 -25.77
CA LEU A 162 -10.31 -24.50 -26.64
C LEU A 162 -8.95 -25.02 -26.16
N LEU A 163 -8.33 -24.36 -25.16
CA LEU A 163 -6.97 -24.62 -24.72
C LEU A 163 -6.95 -25.17 -23.30
N GLU A 164 -6.01 -26.09 -23.03
CA GLU A 164 -5.84 -26.64 -21.69
C GLU A 164 -5.29 -25.61 -20.70
N PRO A 165 -5.84 -25.49 -19.48
CA PRO A 165 -5.43 -24.47 -18.51
C PRO A 165 -3.95 -24.53 -18.09
N HIS A 166 -3.30 -25.69 -18.18
CA HIS A 166 -1.92 -25.88 -17.72
C HIS A 166 -0.86 -25.34 -18.68
N ASN A 167 -1.21 -25.14 -19.95
CA ASN A 167 -0.25 -24.82 -21.02
C ASN A 167 -0.68 -23.59 -21.84
N LEU A 168 -1.34 -22.62 -21.19
CA LEU A 168 -1.73 -21.38 -21.84
C LEU A 168 -0.51 -20.49 -22.14
N ILE A 169 0.48 -20.52 -21.25
CA ILE A 169 1.69 -19.70 -21.30
C ILE A 169 2.91 -20.61 -21.13
N PRO A 170 3.93 -20.50 -22.01
CA PRO A 170 5.14 -21.32 -21.88
C PRO A 170 5.94 -20.93 -20.63
N PRO A 171 6.89 -21.79 -20.19
CA PRO A 171 7.81 -21.45 -19.12
C PRO A 171 8.58 -20.15 -19.41
N GLY A 172 8.65 -19.28 -18.41
CA GLY A 172 9.27 -17.96 -18.52
C GLY A 172 8.69 -16.93 -17.57
N VAL A 173 9.34 -15.76 -17.55
CA VAL A 173 8.88 -14.58 -16.80
C VAL A 173 8.18 -13.63 -17.75
N PHE A 174 6.87 -13.46 -17.57
CA PHE A 174 6.05 -12.58 -18.39
C PHE A 174 5.83 -11.24 -17.70
N THR A 175 6.37 -10.18 -18.30
CA THR A 175 5.99 -8.80 -17.97
C THR A 175 4.58 -8.51 -18.51
N LEU A 176 3.94 -7.45 -18.02
CA LEU A 176 2.59 -7.06 -18.47
C LEU A 176 2.55 -6.84 -20.00
N ASP A 177 3.50 -6.07 -20.53
CA ASP A 177 3.65 -5.87 -21.97
C ASP A 177 3.97 -7.16 -22.74
N GLY A 178 4.77 -8.05 -22.14
CA GLY A 178 5.10 -9.34 -22.74
C GLY A 178 3.86 -10.22 -22.88
N LEU A 179 3.00 -10.21 -21.86
CA LEU A 179 1.74 -10.94 -21.86
C LEU A 179 0.72 -10.36 -22.85
N LEU A 180 0.64 -9.04 -22.98
CA LEU A 180 -0.18 -8.37 -23.98
C LEU A 180 0.24 -8.76 -25.41
N LYS A 181 1.54 -8.69 -25.72
CA LYS A 181 2.07 -9.10 -27.03
C LYS A 181 1.80 -10.56 -27.33
N TYR A 182 2.04 -11.43 -26.35
CA TYR A 182 1.76 -12.87 -26.49
C TYR A 182 0.27 -13.14 -26.77
N GLY A 183 -0.63 -12.47 -26.04
CA GLY A 183 -2.07 -12.59 -26.26
C GLY A 183 -2.53 -12.03 -27.61
N GLU A 184 -1.88 -11.00 -28.13
CA GLU A 184 -2.15 -10.46 -29.47
C GLU A 184 -1.73 -11.44 -30.57
N GLU A 185 -0.52 -12.01 -30.47
CA GLU A 185 0.02 -12.99 -31.42
C GLU A 185 -0.82 -14.28 -31.47
N HIS A 186 -1.23 -14.79 -30.30
CA HIS A 186 -1.95 -16.07 -30.17
C HIS A 186 -3.48 -15.89 -30.12
N LYS A 187 -3.98 -14.65 -30.24
CA LYS A 187 -5.40 -14.29 -30.12
C LYS A 187 -6.06 -14.84 -28.84
N GLN A 188 -5.34 -14.75 -27.72
CA GLN A 188 -5.77 -15.19 -26.39
C GLN A 188 -5.98 -13.97 -25.48
N CYS A 189 -6.91 -14.06 -24.53
CA CYS A 189 -7.15 -12.97 -23.58
C CYS A 189 -6.08 -12.96 -22.47
N PRO A 190 -5.20 -11.94 -22.40
CA PRO A 190 -4.12 -11.89 -21.42
C PRO A 190 -4.60 -11.99 -19.97
N TYR A 191 -5.73 -11.33 -19.65
CA TYR A 191 -6.29 -11.32 -18.30
C TYR A 191 -6.76 -12.71 -17.84
N PHE A 192 -7.52 -13.43 -18.67
CA PHE A 192 -8.00 -14.77 -18.31
C PHE A 192 -6.90 -15.82 -18.41
N SER A 193 -5.94 -15.68 -19.35
CA SER A 193 -4.74 -16.52 -19.39
C SER A 193 -3.92 -16.40 -18.11
N ALA A 194 -3.65 -15.16 -17.68
CA ALA A 194 -2.98 -14.86 -16.42
C ALA A 194 -3.66 -15.56 -15.25
N ARG A 195 -4.98 -15.42 -15.15
CA ARG A 195 -5.78 -15.96 -14.05
C ARG A 195 -5.80 -17.49 -14.03
N ARG A 196 -6.11 -18.14 -15.17
CA ARG A 196 -6.12 -19.62 -15.27
C ARG A 196 -4.74 -20.24 -14.99
N MET A 197 -3.65 -19.50 -15.23
CA MET A 197 -2.28 -19.94 -14.95
C MET A 197 -1.82 -19.72 -13.50
N MET A 198 -2.55 -18.96 -12.67
CA MET A 198 -2.14 -18.67 -11.28
C MET A 198 -1.80 -19.91 -10.45
N PRO A 199 -2.54 -21.03 -10.51
CA PRO A 199 -2.19 -22.25 -9.78
C PRO A 199 -0.84 -22.85 -10.19
N PHE A 200 -0.40 -22.67 -11.44
CA PHE A 200 0.78 -23.31 -12.02
C PHE A 200 2.04 -22.45 -11.99
N CYS A 201 1.93 -21.17 -11.62
CA CYS A 201 3.08 -20.26 -11.51
C CYS A 201 3.87 -20.48 -10.21
N ASN A 202 5.19 -20.35 -10.27
CA ASN A 202 6.08 -20.37 -9.09
C ASN A 202 6.09 -19.01 -8.37
N VAL A 203 5.99 -17.92 -9.14
CA VAL A 203 5.96 -16.55 -8.64
C VAL A 203 4.81 -15.78 -9.25
N ILE A 204 4.06 -15.08 -8.41
CA ILE A 204 2.96 -14.21 -8.85
C ILE A 204 3.18 -12.84 -8.24
N ILE A 205 3.09 -11.80 -9.07
CA ILE A 205 3.29 -10.41 -8.67
C ILE A 205 2.00 -9.63 -8.91
N TYR A 206 1.39 -9.08 -7.85
CA TYR A 206 0.16 -8.28 -7.96
C TYR A 206 0.05 -7.20 -6.89
N SER A 207 -1.05 -6.43 -6.91
CA SER A 207 -1.28 -5.33 -5.95
C SER A 207 -1.82 -5.82 -4.60
N TYR A 208 -1.52 -5.10 -3.50
CA TYR A 208 -2.08 -5.36 -2.16
C TYR A 208 -3.58 -5.59 -2.15
N HIS A 209 -4.32 -4.82 -2.95
CA HIS A 209 -5.78 -4.90 -3.00
C HIS A 209 -6.27 -6.29 -3.39
N TYR A 210 -5.52 -7.08 -4.16
CA TYR A 210 -5.93 -8.44 -4.52
C TYR A 210 -5.87 -9.43 -3.35
N LEU A 211 -5.10 -9.13 -2.30
CA LEU A 211 -4.93 -9.98 -1.13
C LEU A 211 -5.65 -9.44 0.11
N LEU A 212 -5.75 -8.12 0.23
CA LEU A 212 -6.35 -7.46 1.39
C LEU A 212 -7.81 -7.07 1.17
N ASP A 213 -8.22 -6.78 -0.06
CA ASP A 213 -9.64 -6.47 -0.33
C ASP A 213 -10.45 -7.76 -0.19
N PRO A 214 -11.36 -7.83 0.80
CA PRO A 214 -12.23 -8.98 1.00
C PRO A 214 -12.92 -9.48 -0.28
N LYS A 215 -13.33 -8.53 -1.13
CA LYS A 215 -14.14 -8.75 -2.32
C LYS A 215 -13.40 -9.52 -3.40
N ILE A 216 -12.07 -9.43 -3.38
CA ILE A 216 -11.17 -10.00 -4.38
C ILE A 216 -10.37 -11.15 -3.77
N ALA A 217 -9.90 -10.97 -2.53
CA ALA A 217 -9.03 -11.89 -1.82
C ALA A 217 -9.65 -13.27 -1.68
N GLU A 218 -10.95 -13.42 -1.44
CA GLU A 218 -11.55 -14.75 -1.31
C GLU A 218 -11.36 -15.61 -2.57
N ARG A 219 -11.39 -15.01 -3.76
CA ARG A 219 -11.21 -15.72 -5.04
C ARG A 219 -9.75 -16.09 -5.25
N VAL A 220 -8.89 -15.07 -5.14
CA VAL A 220 -7.46 -15.20 -5.39
C VAL A 220 -6.84 -16.15 -4.39
N SER A 221 -7.22 -16.00 -3.12
CA SER A 221 -6.69 -16.83 -2.05
C SER A 221 -7.12 -18.28 -2.22
N LYS A 222 -8.38 -18.61 -2.55
CA LYS A 222 -8.85 -20.01 -2.74
C LYS A 222 -8.00 -20.82 -3.73
N GLU A 223 -7.43 -20.18 -4.75
CA GLU A 223 -6.55 -20.81 -5.74
C GLU A 223 -5.15 -21.16 -5.19
N PHE A 224 -4.79 -20.70 -3.98
CA PHE A 224 -3.48 -20.89 -3.36
C PHE A 224 -3.49 -21.83 -2.15
N SER A 225 -2.43 -22.64 -2.04
CA SER A 225 -2.11 -23.45 -0.86
C SER A 225 -1.71 -22.58 0.34
N LYS A 226 -1.78 -23.15 1.54
CA LYS A 226 -1.37 -22.49 2.79
C LYS A 226 0.15 -22.29 2.89
N ASP A 227 0.91 -23.14 2.19
CA ASP A 227 2.37 -23.16 2.23
C ASP A 227 3.03 -22.09 1.31
N CYS A 228 2.28 -21.08 0.87
CA CYS A 228 2.85 -19.98 0.08
C CYS A 228 3.62 -18.99 0.96
N ILE A 229 4.65 -18.37 0.36
CA ILE A 229 5.39 -17.25 0.95
C ILE A 229 4.78 -15.96 0.42
N VAL A 230 4.26 -15.11 1.31
CA VAL A 230 3.70 -13.80 0.95
C VAL A 230 4.71 -12.71 1.30
N VAL A 231 4.96 -11.81 0.36
CA VAL A 231 5.84 -10.66 0.54
C VAL A 231 5.04 -9.39 0.30
N PHE A 232 4.96 -8.51 1.29
CA PHE A 232 4.49 -7.15 1.13
C PHE A 232 5.68 -6.20 1.01
N ASP A 233 5.94 -5.70 -0.20
CA ASP A 233 7.01 -4.75 -0.46
C ASP A 233 6.52 -3.31 -0.47
N GLU A 234 7.25 -2.40 0.16
CA GLU A 234 6.85 -1.01 0.45
C GLU A 234 5.61 -0.90 1.36
N ALA A 235 5.46 -1.84 2.32
CA ALA A 235 4.27 -1.99 3.17
C ALA A 235 4.13 -0.95 4.31
N HIS A 236 4.68 0.25 4.12
CA HIS A 236 4.58 1.30 5.12
C HIS A 236 3.12 1.72 5.38
N ASN A 237 2.24 1.71 4.37
CA ASN A 237 0.83 2.12 4.43
C ASN A 237 -0.19 0.96 4.49
N ILE A 238 0.24 -0.23 4.93
CA ILE A 238 -0.63 -1.41 4.97
C ILE A 238 -1.88 -1.21 5.84
N ASP A 239 -1.77 -0.43 6.91
CA ASP A 239 -2.87 -0.09 7.82
C ASP A 239 -3.96 0.73 7.12
N ASN A 240 -3.56 1.73 6.33
CA ASN A 240 -4.49 2.56 5.56
C ASN A 240 -5.20 1.73 4.48
N VAL A 241 -4.48 0.85 3.78
CA VAL A 241 -5.08 -0.03 2.76
C VAL A 241 -6.11 -0.98 3.37
N CYS A 242 -5.84 -1.53 4.55
CA CYS A 242 -6.78 -2.36 5.29
C CYS A 242 -8.06 -1.58 5.67
N ILE A 243 -7.89 -0.34 6.16
CA ILE A 243 -9.00 0.53 6.55
C ILE A 243 -9.85 0.93 5.35
N GLU A 244 -9.21 1.36 4.25
CA GLU A 244 -9.89 1.76 3.01
C GLU A 244 -10.67 0.60 2.39
N SER A 245 -10.15 -0.63 2.47
CA SER A 245 -10.80 -1.81 1.87
C SER A 245 -12.15 -2.16 2.52
N LEU A 246 -12.31 -1.85 3.81
CA LEU A 246 -13.51 -2.15 4.60
C LEU A 246 -14.41 -0.92 4.84
N SER A 247 -13.92 0.28 4.57
CA SER A 247 -14.68 1.51 4.75
C SER A 247 -15.55 1.81 3.52
N ILE A 248 -16.73 2.41 3.75
CA ILE A 248 -17.67 2.77 2.69
C ILE A 248 -18.24 4.16 2.97
N ASP A 249 -18.22 5.01 1.95
CA ASP A 249 -18.85 6.33 1.99
C ASP A 249 -20.14 6.34 1.18
N ILE A 250 -21.24 6.76 1.81
CA ILE A 250 -22.54 6.90 1.16
C ILE A 250 -22.88 8.39 1.04
N THR A 251 -23.07 8.84 -0.20
CA THR A 251 -23.50 10.21 -0.51
C THR A 251 -24.98 10.25 -0.89
N GLU A 252 -25.58 11.45 -0.86
CA GLU A 252 -26.96 11.63 -1.31
C GLU A 252 -27.14 11.24 -2.79
N ASP A 253 -26.15 11.52 -3.64
CA ASP A 253 -26.18 11.13 -5.05
C ASP A 253 -26.13 9.60 -5.21
N SER A 254 -25.32 8.90 -4.40
CA SER A 254 -25.30 7.44 -4.35
C SER A 254 -26.68 6.89 -3.99
N LEU A 255 -27.38 7.44 -2.99
CA LEU A 255 -28.73 7.01 -2.61
C LEU A 255 -29.77 7.31 -3.69
N ARG A 256 -29.67 8.45 -4.36
CA ARG A 256 -30.55 8.81 -5.50
C ARG A 256 -30.38 7.83 -6.65
N LYS A 257 -29.13 7.48 -7.00
CA LYS A 257 -28.83 6.48 -8.02
C LYS A 257 -29.28 5.09 -7.58
N ALA A 258 -29.06 4.70 -6.33
CA ALA A 258 -29.53 3.43 -5.77
C ALA A 258 -31.06 3.30 -5.84
N THR A 259 -31.80 4.39 -5.61
CA THR A 259 -33.28 4.42 -5.76
C THR A 259 -33.70 4.14 -7.20
N ARG A 260 -33.02 4.76 -8.18
CA ARG A 260 -33.26 4.48 -9.61
C ARG A 260 -32.91 3.02 -9.95
N GLY A 261 -31.80 2.51 -9.45
CA GLY A 261 -31.39 1.11 -9.59
C GLY A 261 -32.45 0.14 -9.05
N ALA A 262 -32.99 0.40 -7.86
CA ALA A 262 -34.04 -0.42 -7.25
C ALA A 262 -35.35 -0.41 -8.06
N ASN A 263 -35.77 0.74 -8.59
CA ASN A 263 -36.95 0.83 -9.46
C ASN A 263 -36.74 0.11 -10.80
N ASN A 264 -35.53 0.20 -11.37
CA ASN A 264 -35.18 -0.53 -12.59
C ASN A 264 -35.18 -2.05 -12.37
N LEU A 265 -34.70 -2.52 -11.21
CA LEU A 265 -34.78 -3.95 -10.85
C LEU A 265 -36.23 -4.41 -10.70
N GLU A 266 -37.08 -3.60 -10.07
CA GLU A 266 -38.51 -3.93 -9.90
C GLU A 266 -39.22 -4.09 -11.24
N ARG A 267 -38.97 -3.17 -12.19
CA ARG A 267 -39.52 -3.27 -13.55
C ARG A 267 -39.05 -4.56 -14.23
N LYS A 268 -37.74 -4.84 -14.18
CA LYS A 268 -37.17 -6.05 -14.80
C LYS A 268 -37.68 -7.35 -14.16
N ILE A 269 -37.92 -7.36 -12.86
CA ILE A 269 -38.53 -8.52 -12.18
C ILE A 269 -39.97 -8.71 -12.63
N THR A 270 -40.71 -7.63 -12.81
CA THR A 270 -42.08 -7.69 -13.32
C THR A 270 -42.11 -8.22 -14.76
N GLU A 271 -41.20 -7.76 -15.61
CA GLU A 271 -41.01 -8.24 -17.00
C GLU A 271 -40.58 -9.72 -17.04
N MET A 272 -39.66 -10.13 -16.16
CA MET A 272 -39.21 -11.52 -16.07
C MET A 272 -40.31 -12.44 -15.53
N LYS A 273 -41.17 -11.96 -14.63
CA LYS A 273 -42.30 -12.73 -14.12
C LYS A 273 -43.36 -12.97 -15.21
N SER A 274 -43.55 -12.04 -16.13
CA SER A 274 -44.47 -12.23 -17.25
C SER A 274 -43.90 -13.06 -18.40
N SER A 275 -42.57 -13.09 -18.55
CA SER A 275 -41.89 -13.87 -19.59
C SER A 275 -41.48 -15.28 -19.13
N ASP A 276 -40.70 -15.38 -18.04
CA ASP A 276 -40.03 -16.59 -17.56
C ASP A 276 -40.13 -16.75 -16.02
N ALA A 277 -41.34 -17.01 -15.52
CA ALA A 277 -41.56 -17.21 -14.08
C ALA A 277 -40.79 -18.43 -13.51
N GLU A 278 -40.51 -19.44 -14.33
CA GLU A 278 -39.78 -20.65 -13.92
C GLU A 278 -38.35 -20.35 -13.44
N LYS A 279 -37.64 -19.39 -14.06
CA LYS A 279 -36.28 -19.01 -13.64
C LYS A 279 -36.25 -18.48 -12.21
N LEU A 280 -37.21 -17.63 -11.87
CA LEU A 280 -37.35 -17.06 -10.52
C LEU A 280 -37.74 -18.14 -9.50
N GLN A 281 -38.57 -19.10 -9.89
CA GLN A 281 -38.95 -20.23 -9.03
C GLN A 281 -37.78 -21.20 -8.79
N ASN A 282 -36.97 -21.45 -9.82
CA ASN A 282 -35.75 -22.23 -9.71
C ASN A 282 -34.72 -21.55 -8.80
N GLU A 283 -34.57 -20.22 -8.88
CA GLU A 283 -33.74 -19.46 -7.94
C GLU A 283 -34.26 -19.60 -6.50
N TYR A 284 -35.56 -19.44 -6.29
CA TYR A 284 -36.17 -19.60 -4.97
C TYR A 284 -35.87 -20.98 -4.36
N THR A 285 -35.98 -22.04 -5.17
CA THR A 285 -35.72 -23.42 -4.73
C THR A 285 -34.25 -23.61 -4.34
N LYS A 286 -33.31 -23.09 -5.14
CA LYS A 286 -31.88 -23.09 -4.83
C LYS A 286 -31.56 -22.36 -3.52
N LEU A 287 -32.23 -21.24 -3.26
CA LEU A 287 -32.06 -20.46 -2.01
C LEU A 287 -32.63 -21.18 -0.78
N VAL A 288 -33.56 -22.12 -0.97
CA VAL A 288 -34.15 -22.94 0.10
C VAL A 288 -33.25 -24.13 0.44
N GLU A 289 -32.65 -24.76 -0.57
CA GLU A 289 -31.75 -25.92 -0.42
C GLU A 289 -30.39 -25.52 0.20
N GLY A 290 -30.00 -24.25 0.08
CA GLY A 290 -28.81 -23.68 0.72
C GLY A 290 -27.78 -23.20 -0.29
N LEU A 291 -27.05 -22.15 0.06
CA LEU A 291 -26.16 -21.42 -0.86
C LEU A 291 -24.96 -22.25 -1.36
N ARG A 292 -24.46 -23.23 -0.57
CA ARG A 292 -23.21 -23.96 -0.90
C ARG A 292 -23.31 -24.90 -2.10
N GLU A 293 -24.41 -25.61 -2.31
CA GLU A 293 -24.52 -26.56 -3.43
C GLU A 293 -24.68 -25.85 -4.78
N ALA A 294 -25.29 -24.66 -4.79
CA ALA A 294 -25.45 -23.85 -6.00
C ALA A 294 -24.18 -23.06 -6.38
N GLU A 295 -23.34 -22.69 -5.40
CA GLU A 295 -22.08 -21.97 -5.64
C GLU A 295 -20.94 -22.87 -6.15
N GLN A 296 -20.87 -24.13 -5.74
CA GLN A 296 -19.86 -25.09 -6.20
C GLN A 296 -20.05 -25.51 -7.67
N ALA A 297 -21.26 -25.37 -8.24
CA ALA A 297 -21.58 -25.93 -9.54
C ALA A 297 -21.22 -25.05 -10.76
N ARG A 298 -20.84 -23.77 -10.59
CA ARG A 298 -20.49 -22.86 -11.71
C ARG A 298 -19.43 -21.84 -11.29
N GLU A 299 -18.17 -22.28 -11.26
CA GLU A 299 -17.01 -21.51 -10.79
C GLU A 299 -16.55 -20.37 -11.73
N GLU A 300 -16.99 -20.32 -13.00
CA GLU A 300 -16.39 -19.41 -13.98
C GLU A 300 -16.97 -17.98 -13.99
N ASP A 301 -18.19 -17.77 -13.48
CA ASP A 301 -18.97 -16.54 -13.72
C ASP A 301 -19.12 -15.58 -12.52
N GLN A 302 -18.37 -15.80 -11.43
CA GLN A 302 -18.64 -15.05 -10.21
C GLN A 302 -18.23 -13.55 -10.33
N PHE A 303 -19.19 -12.67 -10.04
CA PHE A 303 -19.22 -11.21 -10.27
C PHE A 303 -18.68 -10.31 -9.11
N ILE A 304 -17.80 -10.80 -8.24
CA ILE A 304 -17.33 -10.26 -6.93
C ILE A 304 -17.82 -11.18 -5.81
N SER A 305 -16.89 -11.58 -4.93
CA SER A 305 -17.18 -12.36 -3.73
C SER A 305 -17.46 -11.41 -2.56
N ASN A 306 -18.14 -11.93 -1.55
CA ASN A 306 -18.73 -11.16 -0.48
C ASN A 306 -17.65 -10.46 0.37
N PRO A 307 -17.83 -9.21 0.83
CA PRO A 307 -16.93 -8.65 1.83
C PRO A 307 -16.96 -9.47 3.12
N VAL A 308 -15.86 -10.19 3.39
CA VAL A 308 -15.54 -11.05 4.56
C VAL A 308 -16.76 -11.23 5.45
N LEU A 309 -17.58 -12.20 5.09
CA LEU A 309 -18.40 -12.86 6.08
C LEU A 309 -17.53 -13.94 6.72
N PRO A 310 -17.53 -14.10 8.05
CA PRO A 310 -17.01 -15.30 8.68
C PRO A 310 -17.50 -16.56 7.95
N ASP A 311 -16.63 -17.55 7.75
CA ASP A 311 -16.94 -18.83 7.07
C ASP A 311 -18.17 -19.55 7.65
N ASP A 312 -18.54 -19.21 8.89
CA ASP A 312 -19.72 -19.74 9.57
C ASP A 312 -21.05 -19.14 9.08
N LEU A 313 -21.05 -17.92 8.52
CA LEU A 313 -22.26 -17.30 7.94
C LEU A 313 -22.57 -17.86 6.54
N LEU A 314 -21.56 -18.30 5.78
CA LEU A 314 -21.73 -18.95 4.47
C LEU A 314 -22.46 -20.30 4.55
N LYS A 315 -22.62 -20.85 5.76
CA LYS A 315 -23.33 -22.12 6.01
C LYS A 315 -24.81 -21.92 6.32
N GLU A 316 -25.26 -20.68 6.58
CA GLU A 316 -26.64 -20.40 6.94
C GLU A 316 -27.54 -20.20 5.72
N ALA A 317 -28.77 -20.75 5.78
CA ALA A 317 -29.76 -20.54 4.74
C ALA A 317 -30.29 -19.09 4.76
N VAL A 318 -30.53 -18.53 3.56
CA VAL A 318 -31.07 -17.19 3.39
C VAL A 318 -32.44 -17.07 4.10
N PRO A 319 -32.65 -16.00 4.91
CA PRO A 319 -33.91 -15.79 5.63
C PRO A 319 -35.13 -15.76 4.70
N GLY A 320 -36.22 -16.41 5.12
CA GLY A 320 -37.46 -16.53 4.34
C GLY A 320 -38.01 -15.20 3.80
N ASN A 321 -37.85 -14.12 4.57
CA ASN A 321 -38.37 -12.79 4.25
C ASN A 321 -37.75 -12.18 2.99
N ILE A 322 -36.52 -12.55 2.62
CA ILE A 322 -35.80 -11.98 1.47
C ILE A 322 -35.61 -12.99 0.31
N ARG A 323 -36.19 -14.20 0.42
CA ARG A 323 -36.10 -15.21 -0.65
C ARG A 323 -36.84 -14.77 -1.91
N ARG A 324 -38.02 -14.17 -1.77
CA ARG A 324 -38.78 -13.63 -2.91
C ARG A 324 -38.20 -12.29 -3.37
N ALA A 325 -37.97 -12.15 -4.67
CA ALA A 325 -37.36 -10.96 -5.26
C ALA A 325 -38.16 -9.67 -4.98
N GLU A 326 -39.49 -9.72 -5.06
CA GLU A 326 -40.38 -8.58 -4.77
C GLU A 326 -40.22 -8.07 -3.33
N HIS A 327 -40.20 -9.00 -2.37
CA HIS A 327 -40.02 -8.66 -0.96
C HIS A 327 -38.62 -8.08 -0.69
N PHE A 328 -37.60 -8.62 -1.36
CA PHE A 328 -36.24 -8.12 -1.25
C PHE A 328 -36.10 -6.69 -1.78
N ILE A 329 -36.73 -6.34 -2.91
CA ILE A 329 -36.71 -4.94 -3.38
C ILE A 329 -37.48 -4.02 -2.43
N ALA A 330 -38.66 -4.43 -1.97
CA ALA A 330 -39.44 -3.63 -1.04
C ALA A 330 -38.66 -3.36 0.25
N PHE A 331 -37.96 -4.38 0.74
CA PHE A 331 -37.01 -4.29 1.85
C PHE A 331 -35.88 -3.29 1.56
N LEU A 332 -35.22 -3.41 0.39
CA LEU A 332 -34.09 -2.56 0.04
C LEU A 332 -34.50 -1.09 -0.16
N LYS A 333 -35.67 -0.85 -0.77
CA LYS A 333 -36.28 0.49 -0.87
C LYS A 333 -36.55 1.08 0.52
N ARG A 334 -37.11 0.31 1.45
CA ARG A 334 -37.35 0.75 2.83
C ARG A 334 -36.03 1.13 3.53
N PHE A 335 -34.98 0.34 3.33
CA PHE A 335 -33.66 0.62 3.88
C PHE A 335 -33.02 1.88 3.26
N ILE A 336 -33.12 2.07 1.94
CA ILE A 336 -32.63 3.27 1.25
C ILE A 336 -33.37 4.52 1.76
N GLU A 337 -34.69 4.47 1.93
CA GLU A 337 -35.46 5.60 2.46
C GLU A 337 -35.07 5.91 3.91
N TYR A 338 -34.83 4.90 4.74
CA TYR A 338 -34.28 5.10 6.08
C TYR A 338 -32.93 5.82 6.05
N LEU A 339 -32.01 5.42 5.17
CA LEU A 339 -30.72 6.11 5.01
C LEU A 339 -30.90 7.57 4.60
N LYS A 340 -31.81 7.85 3.65
CA LYS A 340 -32.14 9.23 3.28
C LYS A 340 -32.70 10.03 4.45
N THR A 341 -33.56 9.43 5.28
CA THR A 341 -34.09 10.09 6.48
C THR A 341 -32.96 10.39 7.48
N ARG A 342 -32.01 9.46 7.67
CA ARG A 342 -30.86 9.66 8.56
C ARG A 342 -29.87 10.71 8.04
N MET A 343 -29.70 10.83 6.73
CA MET A 343 -28.80 11.82 6.13
C MET A 343 -29.33 13.27 6.16
N LYS A 344 -30.62 13.48 6.49
CA LYS A 344 -31.22 14.83 6.61
C LYS A 344 -30.91 15.54 7.93
N VAL A 345 -30.09 14.95 8.79
CA VAL A 345 -29.69 15.56 10.07
C VAL A 345 -28.79 16.79 9.80
N THR A 346 -28.91 17.83 10.63
CA THR A 346 -28.18 19.10 10.48
C THR A 346 -26.88 19.19 11.29
N HIS A 347 -26.66 18.26 12.22
CA HIS A 347 -25.46 18.19 13.05
C HIS A 347 -24.71 16.88 12.82
N THR A 348 -23.40 16.91 13.06
CA THR A 348 -22.57 15.70 12.97
C THR A 348 -22.94 14.70 14.06
N ILE A 349 -23.15 13.44 13.69
CA ILE A 349 -23.45 12.35 14.63
C ILE A 349 -22.43 11.23 14.44
N SER A 350 -21.90 10.69 15.54
CA SER A 350 -21.12 9.45 15.56
C SER A 350 -21.90 8.34 16.29
N GLU A 351 -22.10 7.19 15.64
CA GLU A 351 -22.83 6.05 16.20
C GLU A 351 -22.07 4.74 16.02
N THR A 352 -22.22 3.83 16.98
CA THR A 352 -21.72 2.46 16.84
C THR A 352 -22.68 1.62 15.99
N PRO A 353 -22.20 0.60 15.26
CA PRO A 353 -23.06 -0.27 14.44
C PRO A 353 -24.24 -0.90 15.21
N PRO A 354 -24.10 -1.38 16.46
CA PRO A 354 -25.23 -1.90 17.22
C PRO A 354 -26.31 -0.85 17.53
N SER A 355 -25.90 0.39 17.85
CA SER A 355 -26.83 1.51 18.07
C SER A 355 -27.62 1.81 16.81
N PHE A 356 -26.91 1.92 15.68
CA PHE A 356 -27.53 2.14 14.37
C PHE A 356 -28.52 1.03 13.99
N LEU A 357 -28.16 -0.24 14.20
CA LEU A 357 -29.05 -1.38 13.92
C LEU A 357 -30.30 -1.39 14.81
N THR A 358 -30.19 -0.95 16.06
CA THR A 358 -31.33 -0.83 16.97
C THR A 358 -32.30 0.24 16.44
N HIS A 359 -31.77 1.40 16.04
CA HIS A 359 -32.56 2.47 15.45
C HIS A 359 -33.21 2.09 14.11
N VAL A 360 -32.50 1.31 13.26
CA VAL A 360 -33.07 0.72 12.04
C VAL A 360 -34.28 -0.16 12.39
N LYS A 361 -34.14 -1.04 13.38
CA LYS A 361 -35.20 -1.94 13.82
C LYS A 361 -36.42 -1.18 14.33
N ASP A 362 -36.22 -0.13 15.11
CA ASP A 362 -37.31 0.65 15.71
C ASP A 362 -38.13 1.43 14.68
N LEU A 363 -37.48 2.02 13.66
CA LEU A 363 -38.18 2.80 12.64
C LEU A 363 -38.74 1.96 11.47
N THR A 364 -38.01 0.92 11.05
CA THR A 364 -38.33 0.20 9.80
C THR A 364 -38.81 -1.24 10.00
N TYR A 365 -38.71 -1.75 11.24
CA TYR A 365 -38.94 -3.15 11.60
C TYR A 365 -38.05 -4.13 10.82
N ILE A 366 -36.89 -3.66 10.35
CA ILE A 366 -35.88 -4.50 9.70
C ILE A 366 -35.02 -5.15 10.79
N GLU A 367 -34.99 -6.49 10.78
CA GLU A 367 -34.12 -7.26 11.65
C GLU A 367 -32.67 -7.27 11.12
N ARG A 368 -31.73 -7.54 12.04
CA ARG A 368 -30.31 -7.68 11.72
C ARG A 368 -30.00 -8.83 10.77
N LYS A 369 -30.68 -9.97 10.91
CA LYS A 369 -30.36 -11.19 10.15
C LYS A 369 -30.57 -11.02 8.64
N PRO A 370 -31.69 -10.48 8.13
CA PRO A 370 -31.84 -10.15 6.71
C PRO A 370 -30.77 -9.21 6.15
N LEU A 371 -30.31 -8.22 6.92
CA LEU A 371 -29.29 -7.26 6.47
C LEU A 371 -27.94 -7.92 6.15
N ARG A 372 -27.59 -9.01 6.85
CA ARG A 372 -26.34 -9.77 6.62
C ARG A 372 -26.27 -10.45 5.25
N PHE A 373 -27.42 -10.79 4.64
CA PHE A 373 -27.47 -11.51 3.36
C PHE A 373 -27.78 -10.58 2.17
N CYS A 374 -27.79 -9.26 2.37
CA CYS A 374 -28.18 -8.29 1.35
C CYS A 374 -27.26 -8.33 0.11
N ALA A 375 -25.95 -8.34 0.31
CA ALA A 375 -24.99 -8.33 -0.78
C ALA A 375 -25.07 -9.63 -1.62
N GLU A 376 -25.19 -10.78 -0.97
CA GLU A 376 -25.34 -12.08 -1.64
C GLU A 376 -26.66 -12.17 -2.40
N ARG A 377 -27.77 -11.77 -1.75
CA ARG A 377 -29.10 -11.81 -2.38
C ARG A 377 -29.14 -10.93 -3.63
N LEU A 378 -28.57 -9.73 -3.57
CA LEU A 378 -28.47 -8.84 -4.72
C LEU A 378 -27.62 -9.45 -5.83
N THR A 379 -26.47 -10.05 -5.48
CA THR A 379 -25.59 -10.71 -6.45
C THR A 379 -26.27 -11.88 -7.15
N SER A 380 -26.99 -12.72 -6.41
CA SER A 380 -27.83 -13.80 -6.96
C SER A 380 -28.87 -13.24 -7.93
N LEU A 381 -29.58 -12.19 -7.52
CA LEU A 381 -30.65 -11.60 -8.31
C LEU A 381 -30.12 -10.98 -9.62
N VAL A 382 -29.00 -10.27 -9.58
CA VAL A 382 -28.34 -9.69 -10.76
C VAL A 382 -27.94 -10.77 -11.77
N ARG A 383 -27.52 -11.95 -11.29
CA ARG A 383 -27.22 -13.11 -12.15
C ARG A 383 -28.49 -13.69 -12.77
N THR A 384 -29.53 -13.92 -11.96
CA THR A 384 -30.81 -14.47 -12.42
C THR A 384 -31.49 -13.57 -13.45
N LEU A 385 -31.37 -12.25 -13.30
CA LEU A 385 -31.93 -11.26 -14.22
C LEU A 385 -31.09 -11.00 -15.48
N GLU A 386 -29.95 -11.69 -15.65
CA GLU A 386 -29.06 -11.56 -16.83
C GLU A 386 -28.75 -10.09 -17.20
N LEU A 387 -28.46 -9.26 -16.19
CA LEU A 387 -28.28 -7.82 -16.39
C LEU A 387 -26.96 -7.51 -17.10
N ILE A 388 -27.07 -6.82 -18.25
CA ILE A 388 -25.92 -6.43 -19.09
C ILE A 388 -25.24 -5.16 -18.55
N ASN A 389 -26.03 -4.14 -18.19
CA ASN A 389 -25.51 -2.86 -17.70
C ASN A 389 -25.43 -2.87 -16.16
N ILE A 390 -24.23 -3.11 -15.62
CA ILE A 390 -24.01 -3.22 -14.17
C ILE A 390 -23.78 -1.86 -13.52
N GLU A 391 -23.28 -0.89 -14.28
CA GLU A 391 -22.96 0.47 -13.81
C GLU A 391 -24.16 1.12 -13.11
N ASP A 392 -25.37 0.91 -13.66
CA ASP A 392 -26.62 1.43 -13.11
C ASP A 392 -26.96 0.87 -11.72
N TYR A 393 -26.39 -0.28 -11.36
CA TYR A 393 -26.64 -0.99 -10.10
C TYR A 393 -25.47 -0.90 -9.12
N GLN A 394 -24.34 -0.29 -9.49
CA GLN A 394 -23.19 -0.14 -8.59
C GLN A 394 -23.55 0.61 -7.29
N PRO A 395 -24.27 1.75 -7.30
CA PRO A 395 -24.65 2.43 -6.06
C PRO A 395 -25.62 1.60 -5.19
N LEU A 396 -26.42 0.74 -5.82
CA LEU A 396 -27.29 -0.19 -5.10
C LEU A 396 -26.47 -1.30 -4.43
N GLN A 397 -25.42 -1.77 -5.11
CA GLN A 397 -24.46 -2.72 -4.56
C GLN A 397 -23.69 -2.12 -3.37
N GLU A 398 -23.26 -0.86 -3.45
CA GLU A 398 -22.63 -0.13 -2.36
C GLU A 398 -23.52 -0.13 -1.10
N VAL A 399 -24.81 0.23 -1.26
CA VAL A 399 -25.79 0.19 -0.17
C VAL A 399 -25.99 -1.22 0.40
N ALA A 400 -26.05 -2.25 -0.46
CA ALA A 400 -26.19 -3.64 -0.03
C ALA A 400 -24.93 -4.15 0.71
N THR A 401 -23.74 -3.75 0.28
CA THR A 401 -22.48 -4.05 0.98
C THR A 401 -22.40 -3.34 2.32
N PHE A 402 -22.80 -2.07 2.39
CA PHE A 402 -22.91 -1.34 3.65
C PHE A 402 -23.87 -2.03 4.62
N ALA A 403 -25.07 -2.42 4.17
CA ALA A 403 -26.03 -3.17 4.98
C ALA A 403 -25.43 -4.46 5.57
N THR A 404 -24.66 -5.17 4.74
CA THR A 404 -24.01 -6.43 5.10
C THR A 404 -22.91 -6.21 6.14
N LEU A 405 -22.05 -5.21 5.94
CA LEU A 405 -20.95 -4.89 6.84
C LEU A 405 -21.45 -4.40 8.21
N VAL A 406 -22.40 -3.47 8.23
CA VAL A 406 -22.99 -2.94 9.47
C VAL A 406 -23.67 -4.04 10.28
N ALA A 407 -24.31 -5.01 9.61
CA ALA A 407 -24.97 -6.13 10.28
C ALA A 407 -24.01 -7.22 10.77
N THR A 408 -22.80 -7.28 10.19
CA THR A 408 -21.80 -8.33 10.49
C THR A 408 -20.84 -7.86 11.57
N TYR A 409 -20.23 -6.68 11.40
CA TYR A 409 -19.19 -6.18 12.28
C TYR A 409 -19.75 -5.26 13.37
N GLU A 410 -19.57 -5.67 14.62
CA GLU A 410 -19.97 -4.86 15.79
C GLU A 410 -18.83 -4.05 16.38
N LYS A 411 -17.61 -4.58 16.33
CA LYS A 411 -16.40 -4.01 16.93
C LYS A 411 -15.45 -3.54 15.85
N GLY A 412 -14.72 -2.46 16.12
CA GLY A 412 -13.71 -1.92 15.19
C GLY A 412 -14.27 -1.06 14.05
N PHE A 413 -15.56 -0.71 14.10
CA PHE A 413 -16.22 0.13 13.11
C PHE A 413 -17.02 1.26 13.77
N LEU A 414 -17.12 2.39 13.08
CA LEU A 414 -17.90 3.53 13.51
C LEU A 414 -18.65 4.14 12.32
N LEU A 415 -19.89 4.57 12.57
CA LEU A 415 -20.67 5.37 11.63
C LEU A 415 -20.52 6.84 11.97
N ILE A 416 -20.10 7.66 11.01
CA ILE A 416 -19.97 9.10 11.15
C ILE A 416 -20.84 9.75 10.08
N LEU A 417 -21.81 10.56 10.50
CA LEU A 417 -22.67 11.34 9.61
C LEU A 417 -22.19 12.78 9.62
N GLU A 418 -21.67 13.26 8.49
CA GLU A 418 -21.23 14.64 8.30
C GLU A 418 -22.21 15.35 7.37
N PRO A 419 -22.99 16.34 7.86
CA PRO A 419 -23.99 17.03 7.03
C PRO A 419 -23.40 18.09 6.08
N PHE A 420 -22.18 18.56 6.39
CA PHE A 420 -21.45 19.58 5.64
C PHE A 420 -20.03 19.08 5.39
N GLU A 421 -19.48 19.39 4.21
CA GLU A 421 -18.11 19.01 3.83
C GLU A 421 -17.03 19.73 4.65
N SER A 422 -17.35 20.93 5.17
CA SER A 422 -16.50 21.66 6.10
C SER A 422 -17.37 22.45 7.07
N GLU A 423 -16.83 22.79 8.24
CA GLU A 423 -17.55 23.59 9.24
C GLU A 423 -17.96 24.99 8.73
N ALA A 424 -17.27 25.51 7.71
CA ALA A 424 -17.56 26.79 7.08
C ALA A 424 -18.54 26.70 5.89
N ALA A 425 -18.89 25.49 5.43
CA ALA A 425 -19.78 25.31 4.31
C ALA A 425 -21.25 25.59 4.69
N THR A 426 -21.92 26.41 3.90
CA THR A 426 -23.35 26.71 4.07
C THR A 426 -24.25 25.77 3.27
N VAL A 427 -23.69 25.11 2.25
CA VAL A 427 -24.42 24.15 1.42
C VAL A 427 -24.34 22.77 2.07
N PRO A 428 -25.48 22.16 2.44
CA PRO A 428 -25.50 20.81 2.98
C PRO A 428 -25.05 19.84 1.89
N ASN A 429 -24.05 19.03 2.21
CA ASN A 429 -23.56 17.94 1.38
C ASN A 429 -23.38 16.74 2.31
N PRO A 430 -24.48 16.03 2.65
CA PRO A 430 -24.44 15.00 3.67
C PRO A 430 -23.68 13.77 3.16
N ILE A 431 -22.74 13.29 3.98
CA ILE A 431 -21.97 12.08 3.74
C ILE A 431 -22.07 11.19 4.97
N LEU A 432 -22.38 9.91 4.75
CA LEU A 432 -22.37 8.88 5.78
C LEU A 432 -21.12 8.02 5.58
N HIS A 433 -20.18 8.13 6.51
CA HIS A 433 -18.96 7.34 6.56
C HIS A 433 -19.18 6.10 7.41
N PHE A 434 -19.05 4.92 6.81
CA PHE A 434 -18.85 3.66 7.54
C PHE A 434 -17.36 3.40 7.59
N THR A 435 -16.72 3.73 8.71
CA THR A 435 -15.26 3.70 8.81
C THR A 435 -14.79 2.49 9.61
N CYS A 436 -13.85 1.75 9.04
CA CYS A 436 -13.08 0.74 9.76
C CYS A 436 -11.97 1.43 10.58
N LEU A 437 -11.93 1.19 11.88
CA LEU A 437 -10.90 1.72 12.77
C LEU A 437 -9.79 0.70 13.03
N ASP A 438 -10.07 -0.59 12.79
CA ASP A 438 -9.18 -1.70 13.09
C ASP A 438 -8.62 -2.36 11.81
N ALA A 439 -7.34 -2.08 11.53
CA ALA A 439 -6.64 -2.68 10.39
C ALA A 439 -6.43 -4.20 10.56
N ALA A 440 -6.42 -4.72 11.80
CA ALA A 440 -6.19 -6.13 12.08
C ALA A 440 -7.26 -7.04 11.45
N ILE A 441 -8.50 -6.55 11.32
CA ILE A 441 -9.63 -7.33 10.79
C ILE A 441 -9.37 -7.76 9.34
N ALA A 442 -8.83 -6.88 8.50
CA ALA A 442 -8.60 -7.17 7.08
C ALA A 442 -7.40 -8.10 6.86
N ILE A 443 -6.32 -7.92 7.63
CA ILE A 443 -5.06 -8.67 7.45
C ILE A 443 -5.08 -10.04 8.15
N LYS A 444 -5.89 -10.21 9.20
CA LYS A 444 -5.93 -11.45 9.99
C LYS A 444 -6.09 -12.73 9.16
N PRO A 445 -7.00 -12.83 8.16
CA PRO A 445 -7.12 -14.01 7.31
C PRO A 445 -5.83 -14.34 6.53
N VAL A 446 -5.01 -13.34 6.22
CA VAL A 446 -3.73 -13.53 5.54
C VAL A 446 -2.72 -14.21 6.48
N PHE A 447 -2.60 -13.72 7.71
CA PHE A 447 -1.71 -14.33 8.71
C PHE A 447 -2.18 -15.73 9.13
N ASP A 448 -3.49 -15.95 9.28
CA ASP A 448 -4.04 -17.27 9.65
C ASP A 448 -3.89 -18.31 8.52
N ARG A 449 -3.87 -17.86 7.25
CA ARG A 449 -3.82 -18.74 6.08
C ARG A 449 -2.41 -19.09 5.65
N PHE A 450 -1.50 -18.10 5.61
CA PHE A 450 -0.17 -18.27 5.04
C PHE A 450 0.89 -18.47 6.12
N SER A 451 1.72 -19.49 5.95
CA SER A 451 2.75 -19.84 6.94
C SER A 451 3.81 -18.74 7.12
N SER A 452 4.22 -18.07 6.04
CA SER A 452 5.27 -17.04 6.10
C SER A 452 4.81 -15.78 5.37
N VAL A 453 4.73 -14.68 6.14
CA VAL A 453 4.37 -13.35 5.63
C VAL A 453 5.50 -12.40 5.97
N ILE A 454 6.13 -11.86 4.93
CA ILE A 454 7.28 -10.97 5.03
C ILE A 454 6.79 -9.56 4.74
N ILE A 455 6.91 -8.66 5.71
CA ILE A 455 6.63 -7.24 5.55
C ILE A 455 7.97 -6.51 5.40
N THR A 456 8.20 -5.89 4.24
CA THR A 456 9.45 -5.19 3.94
C THR A 456 9.19 -3.79 3.41
N SER A 457 9.96 -2.81 3.86
CA SER A 457 9.94 -1.43 3.37
C SER A 457 11.16 -0.68 3.88
N GLY A 458 11.47 0.50 3.31
CA GLY A 458 12.65 1.30 3.70
C GLY A 458 12.41 2.37 4.74
N THR A 459 11.15 2.49 5.17
CA THR A 459 10.70 3.55 6.08
C THR A 459 9.78 3.00 7.17
N LEU A 460 9.97 1.73 7.56
CA LEU A 460 9.22 1.07 8.64
C LEU A 460 9.83 1.46 9.99
N SER A 461 9.57 2.68 10.44
CA SER A 461 10.08 3.16 11.73
C SER A 461 9.01 3.89 12.54
N PRO A 462 8.83 3.56 13.84
CA PRO A 462 9.43 2.43 14.57
C PRO A 462 8.81 1.07 14.21
N LEU A 463 9.63 0.01 14.19
CA LEU A 463 9.20 -1.36 13.85
C LEU A 463 8.13 -1.94 14.79
N GLU A 464 8.21 -1.61 16.09
CA GLU A 464 7.29 -2.16 17.10
C GLU A 464 5.82 -1.78 16.91
N MET A 465 5.53 -0.71 16.17
CA MET A 465 4.15 -0.25 15.97
C MET A 465 3.36 -1.19 15.07
N TYR A 466 4.00 -1.83 14.08
CA TYR A 466 3.31 -2.69 13.12
C TYR A 466 2.74 -3.97 13.77
N PRO A 467 3.51 -4.76 14.55
CA PRO A 467 2.96 -5.91 15.28
C PRO A 467 1.83 -5.53 16.24
N LYS A 468 1.95 -4.39 16.94
CA LYS A 468 0.92 -3.89 17.87
C LYS A 468 -0.37 -3.52 17.15
N MET A 469 -0.28 -2.80 16.02
CA MET A 469 -1.44 -2.31 15.27
C MET A 469 -2.15 -3.40 14.46
N LEU A 470 -1.40 -4.34 13.88
CA LEU A 470 -1.93 -5.40 13.02
C LEU A 470 -2.22 -6.71 13.77
N GLN A 471 -1.94 -6.75 15.08
CA GLN A 471 -2.16 -7.89 15.97
C GLN A 471 -1.56 -9.22 15.48
N PHE A 472 -0.27 -9.22 15.15
CA PHE A 472 0.44 -10.44 14.76
C PHE A 472 1.76 -10.59 15.49
N ASN A 473 2.19 -11.84 15.67
CA ASN A 473 3.48 -12.16 16.24
C ASN A 473 4.51 -12.30 15.13
N THR A 474 5.68 -11.70 15.34
CA THR A 474 6.81 -11.77 14.42
C THR A 474 7.89 -12.64 15.02
N VAL A 475 8.51 -13.46 14.18
CA VAL A 475 9.72 -14.21 14.52
C VAL A 475 10.92 -13.27 14.56
N MET A 476 10.92 -12.29 13.67
CA MET A 476 12.08 -11.46 13.40
C MET A 476 11.65 -10.02 13.08
N GLN A 477 12.28 -9.06 13.75
CA GLN A 477 12.08 -7.62 13.54
C GLN A 477 13.46 -6.96 13.49
N GLU A 478 13.91 -6.57 12.30
CA GLU A 478 15.23 -5.95 12.14
C GLU A 478 15.22 -4.75 11.23
N SER A 479 16.13 -3.83 11.53
CA SER A 479 16.36 -2.60 10.77
C SER A 479 17.83 -2.52 10.38
N TYR A 480 18.08 -2.55 9.07
CA TYR A 480 19.42 -2.53 8.52
C TYR A 480 19.90 -1.09 8.29
N SER A 481 21.12 -0.81 8.70
CA SER A 481 21.78 0.46 8.39
C SER A 481 22.42 0.40 6.99
N ILE A 482 22.60 1.57 6.38
CA ILE A 482 23.29 1.68 5.09
C ILE A 482 24.79 1.80 5.32
N THR A 483 25.56 0.85 4.79
CA THR A 483 27.03 0.91 4.87
C THR A 483 27.57 1.68 3.68
N LEU A 484 28.16 2.84 3.94
CA LEU A 484 28.63 3.76 2.91
C LEU A 484 30.14 3.98 2.99
N ALA A 485 30.85 3.85 1.86
CA ALA A 485 32.27 4.22 1.77
C ALA A 485 32.48 5.74 1.80
N ARG A 486 31.49 6.50 1.32
CA ARG A 486 31.42 7.97 1.43
C ARG A 486 30.04 8.36 1.91
N ARG A 487 29.93 9.41 2.72
CA ARG A 487 28.64 9.96 3.13
C ARG A 487 27.89 10.49 1.92
N SER A 488 27.00 9.67 1.36
CA SER A 488 26.34 9.92 0.08
C SER A 488 25.07 10.76 0.24
N PHE A 489 24.57 10.93 1.46
CA PHE A 489 23.48 11.85 1.73
C PHE A 489 23.73 12.66 2.99
N LEU A 490 23.14 13.84 3.01
CA LEU A 490 23.25 14.80 4.10
C LEU A 490 21.87 15.14 4.64
N PRO A 491 21.40 14.43 5.68
CA PRO A 491 20.21 14.81 6.42
C PRO A 491 20.52 15.93 7.40
N MET A 492 19.78 17.03 7.32
CA MET A 492 19.91 18.19 8.21
C MET A 492 18.55 18.72 8.64
N ILE A 493 18.49 19.30 9.84
CA ILE A 493 17.28 19.96 10.35
C ILE A 493 17.53 21.46 10.43
N VAL A 494 16.69 22.22 9.74
CA VAL A 494 16.68 23.68 9.77
C VAL A 494 15.59 24.12 10.74
N THR A 495 16.01 24.71 11.85
CA THR A 495 15.12 25.11 12.96
C THR A 495 14.87 26.62 12.99
N ARG A 496 15.76 27.41 12.37
CA ARG A 496 15.77 28.88 12.42
C ARG A 496 15.95 29.49 11.03
N GLY A 497 15.29 30.62 10.79
CA GLY A 497 15.49 31.44 9.60
C GLY A 497 16.82 32.20 9.62
N SER A 498 17.10 32.91 8.53
CA SER A 498 18.26 33.82 8.45
C SER A 498 18.13 35.00 9.43
N ASP A 499 16.89 35.34 9.80
CA ASP A 499 16.54 36.31 10.84
C ASP A 499 16.60 35.75 12.28
N GLN A 500 17.05 34.50 12.44
CA GLN A 500 17.03 33.74 13.70
C GLN A 500 15.63 33.44 14.27
N ALA A 501 14.55 33.77 13.54
CA ALA A 501 13.21 33.41 13.95
C ALA A 501 13.01 31.89 13.84
N GLN A 502 12.22 31.33 14.75
CA GLN A 502 11.96 29.90 14.74
C GLN A 502 11.02 29.52 13.60
N ILE A 503 11.39 28.47 12.87
CA ILE A 503 10.59 27.97 11.76
C ILE A 503 9.78 26.78 12.24
N SER A 504 8.46 26.82 12.04
CA SER A 504 7.59 25.68 12.27
C SER A 504 6.27 25.86 11.52
N SER A 505 5.70 24.76 11.02
CA SER A 505 4.36 24.74 10.39
C SER A 505 3.22 24.46 11.38
N GLY A 506 3.41 24.76 12.67
CA GLY A 506 2.35 24.69 13.67
C GLY A 506 1.18 25.61 13.35
N PHE A 507 -0.06 25.19 13.60
CA PHE A 507 -1.28 25.90 13.18
C PHE A 507 -1.32 27.38 13.59
N GLN A 508 -0.79 27.71 14.76
CA GLN A 508 -0.76 29.08 15.31
C GLN A 508 0.20 30.02 14.55
N ILE A 509 1.31 29.49 14.03
CA ILE A 509 2.42 30.28 13.46
C ILE A 509 2.58 30.08 11.96
N ARG A 510 1.91 29.09 11.36
CA ARG A 510 2.09 28.73 9.94
C ARG A 510 1.68 29.81 8.94
N ASN A 511 0.77 30.70 9.32
CA ASN A 511 0.28 31.81 8.50
C ASN A 511 1.01 33.13 8.79
N ASP A 512 1.97 33.14 9.73
CA ASP A 512 2.76 34.33 10.01
C ASP A 512 3.63 34.65 8.77
N PRO A 513 3.52 35.87 8.21
CA PRO A 513 4.34 36.29 7.07
C PRO A 513 5.85 36.14 7.30
N GLY A 514 6.32 36.23 8.55
CA GLY A 514 7.73 36.01 8.89
C GLY A 514 8.19 34.58 8.60
N VAL A 515 7.41 33.59 9.07
CA VAL A 515 7.70 32.16 8.84
C VAL A 515 7.59 31.81 7.35
N VAL A 516 6.54 32.31 6.67
CA VAL A 516 6.34 32.09 5.23
C VAL A 516 7.51 32.65 4.42
N ARG A 517 7.99 33.86 4.76
CA ARG A 517 9.17 34.46 4.13
C ARG A 517 10.41 33.61 4.36
N ASN A 518 10.62 33.11 5.58
CA ASN A 518 11.77 32.25 5.90
C ASN A 518 11.76 30.94 5.11
N TYR A 519 10.61 30.29 4.92
CA TYR A 519 10.52 29.15 4.01
C TYR A 519 10.85 29.52 2.57
N GLY A 520 10.38 30.68 2.09
CA GLY A 520 10.69 31.18 0.75
C GLY A 520 12.19 31.42 0.56
N ASN A 521 12.86 31.99 1.57
CA ASN A 521 14.31 32.19 1.58
C ASN A 521 15.07 30.87 1.56
N ILE A 522 14.64 29.86 2.34
CA ILE A 522 15.24 28.52 2.28
C ILE A 522 15.14 27.97 0.85
N VAL A 523 13.95 27.96 0.24
CA VAL A 523 13.80 27.45 -1.14
C VAL A 523 14.67 28.24 -2.11
N LEU A 524 14.71 29.56 -2.01
CA LEU A 524 15.52 30.42 -2.86
C LEU A 524 17.02 30.11 -2.75
N ASP A 525 17.56 30.00 -1.55
CA ASP A 525 19.00 29.77 -1.35
C ASP A 525 19.42 28.35 -1.72
N PHE A 526 18.58 27.34 -1.46
CA PHE A 526 18.81 26.00 -1.97
C PHE A 526 18.72 25.95 -3.49
N SER A 527 17.82 26.72 -4.12
CA SER A 527 17.72 26.81 -5.59
C SER A 527 18.95 27.43 -6.23
N ARG A 528 19.69 28.29 -5.53
CA ARG A 528 20.95 28.88 -6.02
C ARG A 528 22.13 27.90 -6.00
N ILE A 529 22.15 27.00 -5.01
CA ILE A 529 23.33 26.15 -4.74
C ILE A 529 23.20 24.77 -5.37
N THR A 530 22.00 24.23 -5.39
CA THR A 530 21.76 22.85 -5.81
C THR A 530 21.78 22.75 -7.34
N PRO A 531 22.54 21.80 -7.90
CA PRO A 531 22.47 21.53 -9.33
C PRO A 531 21.13 20.88 -9.69
N ASP A 532 20.67 21.10 -10.91
CA ASP A 532 19.56 20.39 -11.54
C ASP A 532 18.24 20.43 -10.73
N GLY A 533 17.78 19.29 -10.21
CA GLY A 533 16.46 19.12 -9.61
C GLY A 533 16.41 19.35 -8.11
N VAL A 534 15.43 20.16 -7.68
CA VAL A 534 15.00 20.30 -6.28
C VAL A 534 13.56 19.84 -6.16
N VAL A 535 13.24 19.11 -5.09
CA VAL A 535 11.86 18.69 -4.80
C VAL A 535 11.48 19.23 -3.42
N VAL A 536 10.36 19.93 -3.33
CA VAL A 536 9.88 20.53 -2.09
C VAL A 536 8.54 19.91 -1.72
N PHE A 537 8.48 19.27 -0.56
CA PHE A 537 7.27 18.65 -0.05
C PHE A 537 6.59 19.54 0.99
N PHE A 538 5.31 19.79 0.77
CA PHE A 538 4.42 20.49 1.70
C PHE A 538 3.49 19.50 2.42
N PRO A 539 2.99 19.82 3.62
CA PRO A 539 2.08 18.96 4.38
C PRO A 539 0.72 18.77 3.71
N SER A 540 0.20 19.77 2.98
CA SER A 540 -1.11 19.72 2.33
C SER A 540 -1.21 20.65 1.11
N TYR A 541 -2.13 20.35 0.19
CA TYR A 541 -2.42 21.19 -0.99
C TYR A 541 -2.86 22.60 -0.58
N LEU A 542 -3.77 22.72 0.39
CA LEU A 542 -4.24 24.02 0.88
C LEU A 542 -3.09 24.88 1.42
N TYR A 543 -2.16 24.28 2.17
CA TYR A 543 -1.02 25.01 2.69
C TYR A 543 -0.05 25.43 1.58
N MET A 544 0.21 24.55 0.62
CA MET A 544 1.03 24.84 -0.55
C MET A 544 0.45 26.02 -1.36
N GLU A 545 -0.83 26.00 -1.70
CA GLU A 545 -1.51 27.07 -2.43
C GLU A 545 -1.43 28.40 -1.69
N SER A 546 -1.69 28.39 -0.37
CA SER A 546 -1.62 29.59 0.45
C SER A 546 -0.22 30.22 0.48
N ILE A 547 0.82 29.38 0.62
CA ILE A 547 2.21 29.83 0.62
C ILE A 547 2.62 30.37 -0.75
N ILE A 548 2.28 29.66 -1.83
CA ILE A 548 2.62 30.08 -3.19
C ILE A 548 1.97 31.44 -3.49
N SER A 549 0.72 31.65 -3.10
CA SER A 549 0.03 32.94 -3.25
C SER A 549 0.74 34.05 -2.48
N MET A 550 1.14 33.80 -1.24
CA MET A 550 1.90 34.77 -0.44
C MET A 550 3.30 35.05 -1.03
N TRP A 551 4.00 34.02 -1.51
CA TRP A 551 5.32 34.18 -2.13
C TRP A 551 5.27 34.96 -3.45
N GLN A 552 4.18 34.82 -4.22
CA GLN A 552 3.93 35.65 -5.40
C GLN A 552 3.76 37.12 -4.99
N GLY A 553 2.95 37.40 -3.98
CA GLY A 553 2.76 38.76 -3.45
C GLY A 553 4.04 39.39 -2.89
N MET A 554 4.98 38.57 -2.40
CA MET A 554 6.28 39.01 -1.89
C MET A 554 7.38 39.11 -2.97
N GLY A 555 7.13 38.68 -4.21
CA GLY A 555 8.14 38.65 -5.29
C GLY A 555 9.25 37.58 -5.12
N ILE A 556 9.04 36.60 -4.23
CA ILE A 556 10.02 35.52 -3.98
C ILE A 556 10.03 34.53 -5.14
N LEU A 557 8.85 34.21 -5.70
CA LEU A 557 8.74 33.27 -6.82
C LEU A 557 9.47 33.78 -8.07
N ASP A 558 9.40 35.07 -8.37
CA ASP A 558 10.14 35.68 -9.48
C ASP A 558 11.65 35.53 -9.30
N SER A 559 12.12 35.67 -8.04
CA SER A 559 13.53 35.47 -7.69
C SER A 559 13.96 34.02 -7.87
N ILE A 560 13.10 33.05 -7.53
CA ILE A 560 13.33 31.62 -7.72
C ILE A 560 13.35 31.26 -9.22
N TRP A 561 12.41 31.82 -9.99
CA TRP A 561 12.27 31.58 -11.43
C TRP A 561 13.52 31.94 -12.24
N ASN A 562 14.28 32.95 -11.78
CA ASN A 562 15.56 33.33 -12.36
C ASN A 562 16.63 32.22 -12.27
N TYR A 563 16.52 31.31 -11.31
CA TYR A 563 17.47 30.21 -11.11
C TYR A 563 16.95 28.87 -11.65
N LYS A 564 15.67 28.54 -11.42
CA LYS A 564 15.09 27.24 -11.79
C LYS A 564 13.64 27.38 -12.24
N LEU A 565 13.21 26.48 -13.14
CA LEU A 565 11.80 26.39 -13.55
C LEU A 565 10.94 25.91 -12.37
N ILE A 566 9.78 26.54 -12.15
CA ILE A 566 8.87 26.16 -11.06
C ILE A 566 7.73 25.31 -11.63
N LEU A 567 7.48 24.16 -11.03
CA LEU A 567 6.39 23.24 -11.38
C LEU A 567 5.65 22.84 -10.10
N VAL A 568 4.34 22.67 -10.20
CA VAL A 568 3.45 22.41 -9.07
C VAL A 568 2.64 21.15 -9.31
N GLU A 569 2.56 20.28 -8.32
CA GLU A 569 1.68 19.11 -8.31
C GLU A 569 0.22 19.56 -8.10
N THR A 570 -0.68 19.06 -8.94
CA THR A 570 -2.12 19.27 -8.76
C THR A 570 -2.81 17.94 -8.40
N PRO A 571 -4.01 17.98 -7.78
CA PRO A 571 -4.75 16.75 -7.48
C PRO A 571 -5.09 15.93 -8.75
N ASP A 572 -5.17 16.60 -9.90
CA ASP A 572 -5.39 15.95 -11.20
C ASP A 572 -4.17 15.14 -11.65
N ALA A 573 -4.44 13.93 -12.11
CA ALA A 573 -3.40 12.98 -12.49
C ALA A 573 -2.75 13.32 -13.84
N GLN A 574 -3.49 13.91 -14.77
CA GLN A 574 -2.97 14.23 -16.10
C GLN A 574 -2.04 15.44 -16.03
N GLU A 575 -2.48 16.50 -15.37
CA GLU A 575 -1.64 17.68 -15.13
C GLU A 575 -0.38 17.34 -14.35
N SER A 576 -0.48 16.55 -13.27
CA SER A 576 0.69 16.13 -12.51
C SER A 576 1.66 15.28 -13.32
N SER A 577 1.16 14.43 -14.23
CA SER A 577 2.02 13.65 -15.12
C SER A 577 2.78 14.55 -16.10
N LEU A 578 2.09 15.54 -16.69
CA LEU A 578 2.70 16.53 -17.58
C LEU A 578 3.73 17.40 -16.85
N ALA A 579 3.44 17.81 -15.61
CA ALA A 579 4.36 18.54 -14.76
C ALA A 579 5.62 17.72 -14.49
N LEU A 580 5.48 16.43 -14.18
CA LEU A 580 6.63 15.55 -13.95
C LEU A 580 7.49 15.33 -15.21
N GLU A 581 6.86 15.15 -16.37
CA GLU A 581 7.58 15.02 -17.65
C GLU A 581 8.35 16.30 -17.98
N THR A 582 7.74 17.46 -17.75
CA THR A 582 8.37 18.77 -17.92
C THR A 582 9.53 18.94 -16.94
N TYR A 583 9.36 18.51 -15.69
CA TYR A 583 10.40 18.53 -14.66
C TYR A 583 11.64 17.73 -15.07
N ARG A 584 11.44 16.49 -15.52
CA ARG A 584 12.52 15.62 -16.00
C ARG A 584 13.24 16.23 -17.19
N THR A 585 12.49 16.76 -18.15
CA THR A 585 13.03 17.42 -19.34
C THR A 585 13.87 18.65 -18.98
N ALA A 586 13.39 19.49 -18.06
CA ALA A 586 14.11 20.67 -17.61
C ALA A 586 15.42 20.35 -16.87
N CYS A 587 15.42 19.26 -16.08
CA CYS A 587 16.65 18.78 -15.42
C CYS A 587 17.66 18.23 -16.44
N CYS A 588 17.20 17.48 -17.45
CA CYS A 588 18.08 16.95 -18.50
C CYS A 588 18.66 18.04 -19.41
N ASN A 589 17.93 19.15 -19.61
CA ASN A 589 18.37 20.25 -20.47
C ASN A 589 19.30 21.25 -19.77
N GLY A 590 19.66 21.02 -18.49
CA GLY A 590 20.62 21.85 -17.75
C GLY A 590 20.06 23.16 -17.19
N ARG A 591 18.76 23.47 -17.37
CA ARG A 591 18.12 24.62 -16.71
C ARG A 591 17.87 24.34 -15.23
N GLY A 592 17.57 23.08 -14.89
CA GLY A 592 17.13 22.70 -13.56
C GLY A 592 15.69 23.13 -13.27
N ALA A 593 15.05 22.41 -12.35
CA ALA A 593 13.66 22.65 -12.00
C ALA A 593 13.41 22.41 -10.51
N ILE A 594 12.36 23.05 -10.01
CA ILE A 594 11.83 22.87 -8.68
C ILE A 594 10.43 22.29 -8.84
N LEU A 595 10.17 21.18 -8.15
CA LEU A 595 8.86 20.58 -8.08
C LEU A 595 8.26 20.78 -6.69
N PHE A 596 7.16 21.53 -6.62
CA PHE A 596 6.36 21.69 -5.42
C PHE A 596 5.34 20.55 -5.36
N CYS A 597 5.48 19.71 -4.34
CA CYS A 597 4.69 18.49 -4.13
C CYS A 597 4.04 18.49 -2.76
N VAL A 598 3.10 17.58 -2.56
CA VAL A 598 2.53 17.28 -1.24
C VAL A 598 3.11 15.97 -0.71
N ALA A 599 3.51 15.96 0.57
CA ALA A 599 4.14 14.81 1.24
C ALA A 599 3.22 13.58 1.38
N ARG A 600 1.91 13.77 1.20
CA ARG A 600 0.87 12.73 1.14
C ARG A 600 0.23 12.65 -0.25
N GLY A 601 0.82 13.33 -1.24
CA GLY A 601 0.35 13.37 -2.61
C GLY A 601 0.83 12.15 -3.40
N LYS A 602 0.33 12.01 -4.63
CA LYS A 602 0.66 10.86 -5.49
C LYS A 602 2.14 10.82 -5.86
N VAL A 603 2.75 11.99 -6.04
CA VAL A 603 4.17 12.12 -6.38
C VAL A 603 5.07 11.60 -5.26
N SER A 604 4.68 11.82 -4.01
CA SER A 604 5.40 11.34 -2.83
C SER A 604 5.30 9.84 -2.59
N GLU A 605 4.49 9.10 -3.36
CA GLU A 605 4.29 7.65 -3.23
C GLU A 605 4.82 6.84 -4.42
N GLY A 606 4.52 7.23 -5.67
CA GLY A 606 4.75 6.36 -6.83
C GLY A 606 5.91 6.74 -7.76
N ILE A 607 6.58 7.88 -7.53
CA ILE A 607 7.53 8.45 -8.50
C ILE A 607 8.95 8.48 -7.96
N ASP A 608 9.88 7.93 -8.73
CA ASP A 608 11.29 7.90 -8.38
C ASP A 608 12.04 9.12 -8.95
N PHE A 609 12.87 9.73 -8.09
CA PHE A 609 13.73 10.87 -8.42
C PHE A 609 15.19 10.41 -8.50
N ASP A 610 15.54 9.79 -9.61
CA ASP A 610 16.88 9.23 -9.80
C ASP A 610 17.92 10.33 -10.11
N HIS A 611 19.09 10.26 -9.48
CA HIS A 611 20.26 11.07 -9.82
C HIS A 611 19.98 12.58 -9.88
N GLN A 612 20.12 13.20 -11.06
CA GLN A 612 19.93 14.66 -11.22
C GLN A 612 18.51 15.14 -10.93
N TYR A 613 17.52 14.24 -10.88
CA TYR A 613 16.13 14.60 -10.62
C TYR A 613 15.85 14.94 -9.15
N GLY A 614 16.77 14.65 -8.22
CA GLY A 614 16.48 14.78 -6.78
C GLY A 614 17.68 15.18 -5.93
N ARG A 615 18.51 16.13 -6.39
CA ARG A 615 19.76 16.50 -5.71
C ARG A 615 19.53 17.15 -4.35
N ALA A 616 18.41 17.84 -4.18
CA ALA A 616 17.96 18.29 -2.87
C ALA A 616 16.46 18.05 -2.69
N VAL A 617 16.12 17.46 -1.56
CA VAL A 617 14.74 17.33 -1.09
C VAL A 617 14.55 18.20 0.14
N LEU A 618 13.55 19.08 0.08
CA LEU A 618 13.16 19.95 1.18
C LEU A 618 11.79 19.51 1.70
N CYS A 619 11.71 19.08 2.95
CA CYS A 619 10.44 18.84 3.64
C CYS A 619 10.07 20.11 4.42
N ILE A 620 9.08 20.85 3.93
CA ILE A 620 8.59 22.08 4.56
C ILE A 620 7.57 21.70 5.62
N GLY A 621 7.94 21.89 6.89
CA GLY A 621 7.09 21.51 8.00
C GLY A 621 6.99 19.99 8.20
N VAL A 622 6.29 19.60 9.27
CA VAL A 622 6.00 18.20 9.57
C VAL A 622 4.67 17.80 8.92
N PRO A 623 4.60 16.71 8.13
CA PRO A 623 3.41 16.30 7.40
C PRO A 623 2.39 15.61 8.31
N PHE A 624 1.81 16.32 9.26
CA PHE A 624 0.72 15.81 10.09
C PHE A 624 -0.57 15.62 9.29
N GLN A 625 -1.37 14.64 9.70
CA GLN A 625 -2.76 14.55 9.25
C GLN A 625 -3.58 15.72 9.80
N TYR A 626 -4.71 16.00 9.16
CA TYR A 626 -5.67 16.97 9.65
C TYR A 626 -6.30 16.47 10.95
N THR A 627 -5.87 17.03 12.07
CA THR A 627 -6.23 16.59 13.43
C THR A 627 -7.69 16.84 13.81
N GLU A 628 -8.37 17.73 13.09
CA GLU A 628 -9.78 18.04 13.36
C GLU A 628 -10.73 17.03 12.69
N SER A 629 -10.24 16.19 11.78
CA SER A 629 -11.02 15.11 11.17
C SER A 629 -11.60 14.18 12.23
N ARG A 630 -12.92 13.95 12.16
CA ARG A 630 -13.67 13.06 13.06
C ARG A 630 -13.21 11.61 12.91
N ILE A 631 -12.91 11.18 11.68
CA ILE A 631 -12.40 9.85 11.36
C ILE A 631 -11.09 9.58 12.12
N LEU A 632 -10.16 10.54 12.07
CA LEU A 632 -8.89 10.41 12.77
C LEU A 632 -9.07 10.39 14.28
N LYS A 633 -9.91 11.27 14.84
CA LYS A 633 -10.20 11.28 16.29
C LYS A 633 -10.79 9.94 16.77
N ALA A 634 -11.77 9.41 16.05
CA ALA A 634 -12.35 8.10 16.34
C ALA A 634 -11.30 6.98 16.29
N ARG A 635 -10.40 7.02 15.30
CA ARG A 635 -9.30 6.06 15.19
C ARG A 635 -8.32 6.20 16.35
N LEU A 636 -7.95 7.41 16.72
CA LEU A 636 -7.05 7.68 17.85
C LEU A 636 -7.63 7.18 19.17
N GLU A 637 -8.92 7.42 19.42
CA GLU A 637 -9.63 6.90 20.59
C GLU A 637 -9.63 5.37 20.60
N PHE A 638 -9.91 4.74 19.46
CA PHE A 638 -9.88 3.28 19.31
C PHE A 638 -8.49 2.69 19.59
N LEU A 639 -7.43 3.27 19.01
CA LEU A 639 -6.04 2.82 19.22
C LEU A 639 -5.62 2.99 20.68
N ARG A 640 -6.08 4.04 21.35
CA ARG A 640 -5.81 4.31 22.77
C ARG A 640 -6.48 3.28 23.68
N GLU A 641 -7.74 2.96 23.44
CA GLU A 641 -8.51 2.03 24.26
C GLU A 641 -8.07 0.57 24.08
N ASN A 642 -7.88 0.13 22.84
CA ASN A 642 -7.64 -1.28 22.54
C ASN A 642 -6.16 -1.65 22.52
N TYR A 643 -5.31 -0.79 21.96
CA TYR A 643 -3.88 -1.06 21.77
C TYR A 643 -2.98 -0.29 22.73
N ARG A 644 -3.56 0.58 23.57
CA ARG A 644 -2.82 1.46 24.50
C ARG A 644 -1.78 2.34 23.80
N ILE A 645 -2.02 2.65 22.53
CA ILE A 645 -1.17 3.57 21.75
C ILE A 645 -1.63 4.99 22.04
N ARG A 646 -0.73 5.85 22.51
CA ARG A 646 -1.07 7.25 22.79
C ARG A 646 -1.29 8.00 21.48
N GLU A 647 -2.18 8.99 21.52
CA GLU A 647 -2.57 9.76 20.34
C GLU A 647 -1.36 10.46 19.69
N ASN A 648 -0.52 11.08 20.52
CA ASN A 648 0.70 11.75 20.07
C ASN A 648 1.71 10.80 19.44
N ASP A 649 1.78 9.55 19.90
CA ASP A 649 2.72 8.57 19.37
C ASP A 649 2.31 8.15 17.96
N PHE A 650 1.02 7.89 17.74
CA PHE A 650 0.49 7.58 16.41
C PHE A 650 0.63 8.77 15.43
N LEU A 651 0.26 9.98 15.86
CA LEU A 651 0.40 11.18 15.03
C LEU A 651 1.86 11.46 14.64
N SER A 652 2.79 11.19 15.55
CA SER A 652 4.22 11.35 15.29
C SER A 652 4.74 10.27 14.37
N PHE A 653 4.38 9.01 14.62
CA PHE A 653 4.70 7.86 13.78
C PHE A 653 4.26 8.09 12.34
N ASP A 654 2.99 8.42 12.13
CA ASP A 654 2.44 8.62 10.79
C ASP A 654 3.09 9.81 10.07
N ALA A 655 3.38 10.91 10.77
CA ALA A 655 4.06 12.05 10.18
C ALA A 655 5.53 11.74 9.81
N MET A 656 6.26 11.01 10.67
CA MET A 656 7.65 10.63 10.39
C MET A 656 7.74 9.60 9.27
N ARG A 657 6.76 8.68 9.17
CA ARG A 657 6.63 7.73 8.05
C ARG A 657 6.57 8.46 6.69
N HIS A 658 5.68 9.44 6.56
CA HIS A 658 5.55 10.21 5.31
C HIS A 658 6.76 11.12 5.05
N ALA A 659 7.33 11.74 6.09
CA ALA A 659 8.56 12.52 5.95
C ALA A 659 9.73 11.66 5.47
N ALA A 660 9.94 10.49 6.09
CA ALA A 660 10.97 9.55 5.71
C ALA A 660 10.76 9.00 4.28
N GLN A 661 9.51 8.79 3.86
CA GLN A 661 9.20 8.40 2.49
C GLN A 661 9.63 9.46 1.48
N CYS A 662 9.32 10.73 1.75
CA CYS A 662 9.76 11.85 0.92
C CYS A 662 11.29 11.93 0.83
N LEU A 663 11.97 11.81 1.97
CA LEU A 663 13.44 11.81 2.03
C LEU A 663 14.06 10.61 1.31
N GLY A 664 13.47 9.43 1.48
CA GLY A 664 13.93 8.16 0.89
C GLY A 664 13.88 8.13 -0.64
N ARG A 665 13.27 9.13 -1.29
CA ARG A 665 13.27 9.24 -2.76
C ARG A 665 14.58 9.76 -3.35
N VAL A 666 15.41 10.43 -2.54
CA VAL A 666 16.72 10.97 -2.94
C VAL A 666 17.74 9.86 -3.22
N LEU A 667 17.63 8.72 -2.54
CA LEU A 667 18.64 7.67 -2.59
C LEU A 667 18.15 6.47 -3.39
N ARG A 668 18.83 6.21 -4.51
CA ARG A 668 18.52 5.10 -5.43
C ARG A 668 19.67 4.12 -5.59
N GLY A 669 20.88 4.53 -5.23
CA GLY A 669 22.08 3.71 -5.20
C GLY A 669 23.15 4.31 -4.29
N LYS A 670 24.23 3.56 -4.03
CA LYS A 670 25.38 4.04 -3.24
C LYS A 670 26.31 4.97 -4.04
N ASP A 671 26.11 5.05 -5.33
CA ASP A 671 26.73 5.98 -6.26
C ASP A 671 26.02 7.33 -6.29
N ASP A 672 24.70 7.34 -6.04
CA ASP A 672 23.89 8.55 -5.99
C ASP A 672 24.16 9.39 -4.74
N TYR A 673 23.85 10.68 -4.80
CA TYR A 673 23.98 11.58 -3.68
C TYR A 673 22.95 12.71 -3.68
N GLY A 674 22.59 13.16 -2.48
CA GLY A 674 21.70 14.30 -2.34
C GLY A 674 21.60 14.86 -0.92
N VAL A 675 21.01 16.04 -0.84
CA VAL A 675 20.80 16.77 0.41
C VAL A 675 19.35 16.61 0.85
N MET A 676 19.15 16.28 2.12
CA MET A 676 17.84 16.04 2.72
C MET A 676 17.62 17.10 3.80
N VAL A 677 16.73 18.05 3.54
CA VAL A 677 16.48 19.18 4.45
C VAL A 677 15.13 19.02 5.11
N LEU A 678 15.13 18.94 6.44
CA LEU A 678 13.94 18.95 7.28
C LEU A 678 13.74 20.35 7.86
N ALA A 679 12.85 21.14 7.26
CA ALA A 679 12.62 22.53 7.66
C ALA A 679 11.46 22.62 8.66
N ASP A 680 11.72 22.31 9.93
CA ASP A 680 10.83 22.56 11.07
C ASP A 680 11.58 22.28 12.38
N ARG A 681 11.43 23.14 13.39
CA ARG A 681 11.99 22.87 14.73
C ARG A 681 11.48 21.56 15.35
N ARG A 682 10.27 21.12 15.02
CA ARG A 682 9.64 19.92 15.62
C ARG A 682 10.34 18.62 15.25
N PHE A 683 11.09 18.56 14.14
CA PHE A 683 11.87 17.37 13.78
C PHE A 683 12.96 17.05 14.81
N GLN A 684 13.50 18.06 15.50
CA GLN A 684 14.54 17.87 16.52
C GLN A 684 14.08 16.92 17.64
N LYS A 685 12.82 17.07 18.10
CA LYS A 685 12.24 16.21 19.16
C LYS A 685 11.87 14.81 18.66
N LYS A 686 11.67 14.64 17.35
CA LYS A 686 11.14 13.40 16.74
C LYS A 686 12.19 12.63 15.93
N ARG A 687 13.47 13.02 16.04
CA ARG A 687 14.59 12.40 15.32
C ARG A 687 14.64 10.88 15.47
N ASN A 688 14.37 10.38 16.68
CA ASN A 688 14.48 8.95 16.99
C ASN A 688 13.42 8.08 16.30
N GLN A 689 12.35 8.69 15.76
CA GLN A 689 11.32 7.99 15.00
C GLN A 689 11.65 7.91 13.50
N LEU A 690 12.67 8.64 13.02
CA LEU A 690 13.17 8.45 11.66
C LEU A 690 13.90 7.10 11.55
N PRO A 691 13.88 6.46 10.36
CA PRO A 691 14.60 5.22 10.09
C PRO A 691 16.06 5.27 10.56
N LYS A 692 16.58 4.14 11.08
CA LYS A 692 17.94 4.05 11.64
C LYS A 692 19.00 4.58 10.67
N TRP A 693 18.85 4.30 9.38
CA TRP A 693 19.80 4.74 8.35
C TRP A 693 19.84 6.27 8.15
N ILE A 694 18.74 6.99 8.40
CA ILE A 694 18.71 8.47 8.39
C ILE A 694 19.25 9.00 9.71
N SER A 695 18.77 8.47 10.84
CA SER A 695 19.07 9.00 12.16
C SER A 695 20.56 8.83 12.54
N GLN A 696 21.19 7.72 12.12
CA GLN A 696 22.63 7.49 12.26
C GLN A 696 23.47 8.40 11.35
N ALA A 697 22.94 8.76 10.18
CA ALA A 697 23.63 9.65 9.26
C ALA A 697 23.55 11.13 9.66
N MET A 698 22.68 11.51 10.60
CA MET A 698 22.59 12.88 11.13
C MET A 698 23.65 13.13 12.20
N LEU A 699 24.49 14.14 12.04
CA LEU A 699 25.40 14.59 13.10
C LEU A 699 24.68 15.59 14.01
N GLU A 700 25.05 15.66 15.30
CA GLU A 700 24.45 16.61 16.24
C GLU A 700 24.60 18.07 15.79
N SER A 701 25.74 18.40 15.18
CA SER A 701 26.01 19.72 14.61
C SER A 701 25.03 20.13 13.50
N GLU A 702 24.33 19.18 12.87
CA GLU A 702 23.45 19.39 11.71
C GLU A 702 21.96 19.35 12.10
N THR A 703 21.63 19.25 13.39
CA THR A 703 20.25 19.14 13.88
C THR A 703 19.58 20.47 14.24
N ASN A 704 20.35 21.54 14.41
CA ASN A 704 19.84 22.84 14.86
C ASN A 704 20.48 23.96 14.04
N LEU A 705 20.30 23.90 12.72
CA LEU A 705 20.89 24.86 11.79
C LEU A 705 19.98 26.05 11.52
N SER A 706 20.59 27.22 11.33
CA SER A 706 19.95 28.33 10.61
C SER A 706 20.02 28.12 9.10
N THR A 707 19.19 28.82 8.34
CA THR A 707 19.19 28.76 6.87
C THR A 707 20.60 28.93 6.29
N ASP A 708 21.35 29.94 6.71
CA ASP A 708 22.67 30.25 6.15
C ASP A 708 23.72 29.14 6.47
N MET A 709 23.65 28.56 7.68
CA MET A 709 24.52 27.45 8.07
C MET A 709 24.20 26.18 7.30
N ALA A 710 22.91 25.89 7.08
CA ALA A 710 22.44 24.77 6.29
C ALA A 710 22.91 24.87 4.83
N VAL A 711 22.77 26.07 4.25
CA VAL A 711 23.23 26.43 2.91
C VAL A 711 24.75 26.26 2.78
N ALA A 712 25.54 26.71 3.75
CA ALA A 712 26.99 26.53 3.75
C ALA A 712 27.39 25.04 3.82
N THR A 713 26.73 24.28 4.68
CA THR A 713 26.98 22.84 4.84
C THR A 713 26.61 22.07 3.57
N ALA A 714 25.45 22.37 2.98
CA ALA A 714 24.99 21.78 1.72
C ALA A 714 25.95 22.09 0.57
N LYS A 715 26.45 23.32 0.47
CA LYS A 715 27.43 23.73 -0.55
C LYS A 715 28.74 22.95 -0.44
N ASN A 716 29.26 22.77 0.78
CA ASN A 716 30.49 21.99 1.02
C ASN A 716 30.29 20.53 0.68
N PHE A 717 29.14 19.95 1.06
CA PHE A 717 28.77 18.59 0.73
C PHE A 717 28.69 18.36 -0.78
N LEU A 718 27.92 19.18 -1.50
CA LEU A 718 27.76 19.06 -2.95
C LEU A 718 29.09 19.20 -3.70
N ARG A 719 29.98 20.10 -3.25
CA ARG A 719 31.33 20.24 -3.82
C ARG A 719 32.19 19.00 -3.60
N THR A 720 32.10 18.38 -2.43
CA THR A 720 32.86 17.17 -2.10
C THR A 720 32.31 15.98 -2.91
N MET A 721 31.00 15.86 -3.03
CA MET A 721 30.35 14.76 -3.77
C MET A 721 30.47 14.88 -5.29
N ALA A 722 30.66 16.09 -5.82
CA ALA A 722 30.92 16.33 -7.24
C ALA A 722 32.30 15.83 -7.71
N GLN A 723 33.19 15.42 -6.80
CA GLN A 723 34.47 14.81 -7.17
C GLN A 723 34.26 13.41 -7.77
N PRO A 724 35.09 13.00 -8.74
CA PRO A 724 34.95 11.69 -9.37
C PRO A 724 35.19 10.58 -8.33
N PHE A 725 34.21 9.69 -8.18
CA PHE A 725 34.26 8.58 -7.25
C PHE A 725 34.36 7.27 -8.02
N LYS A 726 35.44 6.50 -7.80
CA LYS A 726 35.69 5.27 -8.55
C LYS A 726 35.06 4.09 -7.80
N SER A 727 34.57 3.11 -8.55
CA SER A 727 34.01 1.88 -7.96
C SER A 727 35.00 1.09 -7.11
N LYS A 728 36.32 1.32 -7.26
CA LYS A 728 37.36 0.72 -6.41
C LYS A 728 37.34 1.26 -4.98
N ASP A 729 36.93 2.51 -4.80
CA ASP A 729 36.90 3.15 -3.47
C ASP A 729 35.74 2.58 -2.61
N GLN A 730 34.78 1.89 -3.25
CA GLN A 730 33.68 1.19 -2.60
C GLN A 730 34.01 -0.27 -2.22
N GLU A 731 35.07 -0.85 -2.80
CA GLU A 731 35.40 -2.27 -2.63
C GLU A 731 35.90 -2.54 -1.20
N GLY A 732 35.41 -3.62 -0.58
CA GLY A 732 35.76 -4.02 0.78
C GLY A 732 35.00 -3.28 1.90
N ILE A 733 34.42 -2.10 1.62
CA ILE A 733 33.62 -1.34 2.59
C ILE A 733 32.13 -1.48 2.29
N SER A 734 31.65 -0.81 1.24
CA SER A 734 30.23 -0.74 0.89
C SER A 734 29.81 -1.77 -0.15
N THR A 735 30.77 -2.33 -0.89
CA THR A 735 30.57 -3.43 -1.84
C THR A 735 31.53 -4.57 -1.55
N TRP A 736 31.01 -5.80 -1.52
CA TRP A 736 31.77 -7.01 -1.27
C TRP A 736 31.89 -7.85 -2.54
N SER A 737 33.12 -8.27 -2.83
CA SER A 737 33.41 -9.34 -3.78
C SER A 737 33.23 -10.72 -3.13
N LEU A 738 33.38 -11.79 -3.91
CA LEU A 738 33.38 -13.17 -3.40
C LEU A 738 34.42 -13.39 -2.31
N ALA A 739 35.65 -12.92 -2.53
CA ALA A 739 36.73 -13.07 -1.56
C ALA A 739 36.53 -12.23 -0.29
N ASP A 740 35.81 -11.11 -0.36
CA ASP A 740 35.43 -10.33 0.83
C ASP A 740 34.36 -11.07 1.64
N LEU A 741 33.39 -11.67 0.95
CA LEU A 741 32.31 -12.44 1.58
C LEU A 741 32.83 -13.71 2.25
N GLU A 742 33.77 -14.43 1.62
CA GLU A 742 34.44 -15.59 2.24
C GLU A 742 35.20 -15.20 3.51
N ARG A 743 35.99 -14.11 3.46
CA ARG A 743 36.68 -13.58 4.65
C ARG A 743 35.72 -13.15 5.76
N HIS A 744 34.55 -12.61 5.41
CA HIS A 744 33.54 -12.25 6.40
C HIS A 744 32.94 -13.48 7.07
N ARG A 745 32.64 -14.55 6.30
CA ARG A 745 32.14 -15.81 6.84
C ARG A 745 33.16 -16.49 7.74
N GLU A 746 34.44 -16.51 7.37
CA GLU A 746 35.52 -17.03 8.22
C GLU A 746 35.58 -16.29 9.57
N LYS A 747 35.46 -14.95 9.55
CA LYS A 747 35.40 -14.16 10.78
C LYS A 747 34.19 -14.49 11.64
N GLN A 748 33.00 -14.63 11.05
CA GLN A 748 31.79 -15.00 11.79
C GLN A 748 31.94 -16.37 12.45
N VAL A 749 32.48 -17.36 11.75
CA VAL A 749 32.73 -18.70 12.31
C VAL A 749 33.72 -18.63 13.48
N LEU A 750 34.80 -17.85 13.34
CA LEU A 750 35.77 -17.65 14.42
C LEU A 750 35.14 -16.95 15.64
N GLU A 751 34.27 -15.96 15.42
CA GLU A 751 33.54 -15.25 16.47
C GLU A 751 32.56 -16.19 17.18
N GLU A 752 31.79 -16.99 16.44
CA GLU A 752 30.87 -17.98 17.00
C GLU A 752 31.61 -19.06 17.80
N GLU A 753 32.75 -19.54 17.29
CA GLU A 753 33.61 -20.46 18.03
C GLU A 753 34.15 -19.82 19.31
N ARG A 754 34.53 -18.54 19.26
CA ARG A 754 34.99 -17.79 20.43
C ARG A 754 33.87 -17.66 21.46
N VAL A 755 32.69 -17.21 21.06
CA VAL A 755 31.52 -17.08 21.94
C VAL A 755 31.13 -18.43 22.53
N ARG A 756 31.17 -19.51 21.73
CA ARG A 756 30.89 -20.87 22.21
C ARG A 756 31.95 -21.34 23.22
N ARG A 757 33.24 -21.03 23.00
CA ARG A 757 34.31 -21.31 23.96
C ARG A 757 34.17 -20.51 25.24
N GLU A 758 33.79 -19.24 25.15
CA GLU A 758 33.52 -18.36 26.31
C GLU A 758 32.28 -18.85 27.10
N ALA A 759 31.21 -19.27 26.42
CA ALA A 759 30.04 -19.87 27.06
C ALA A 759 30.35 -21.22 27.73
N LEU A 760 31.21 -22.04 27.12
CA LEU A 760 31.68 -23.30 27.71
C LEU A 760 32.63 -23.06 28.90
N ALA A 761 33.47 -22.01 28.84
CA ALA A 761 34.36 -21.62 29.93
C ALA A 761 33.58 -21.05 31.14
N ASN A 762 32.50 -20.31 30.89
CA ASN A 762 31.60 -19.78 31.93
C ASN A 762 30.63 -20.84 32.48
N GLY A 763 30.52 -22.01 31.84
CA GLY A 763 29.64 -23.12 32.23
C GLY A 763 30.24 -24.11 33.23
N HIS A 764 31.41 -23.86 33.82
CA HIS A 764 32.05 -24.75 34.82
C HIS A 764 32.41 -24.00 36.12
N GLY A 765 31.41 -23.84 36.99
CA GLY A 765 31.50 -23.29 38.35
C GLY A 765 30.36 -22.30 38.54
N THR A 766 29.32 -22.52 39.34
CA THR A 766 29.20 -23.21 40.63
C THR A 766 27.73 -23.59 40.86
N ASN A 767 27.49 -24.69 41.60
CA ASN A 767 26.19 -24.96 42.23
C ASN A 767 25.91 -23.86 43.27
N GLY A 768 24.86 -23.08 43.05
CA GLY A 768 24.32 -22.12 44.02
C GLY A 768 23.02 -21.52 43.49
N HIS A 769 21.96 -21.56 44.30
CA HIS A 769 20.59 -21.12 44.02
C HIS A 769 20.44 -19.84 43.17
N PRO A 770 19.40 -19.72 42.31
CA PRO A 770 19.10 -18.46 41.64
C PRO A 770 18.42 -17.51 42.64
N ALA A 771 19.17 -16.51 43.10
CA ALA A 771 18.60 -15.29 43.64
C ALA A 771 18.36 -14.32 42.48
N ILE A 772 17.10 -13.92 42.33
CA ILE A 772 16.66 -12.82 41.47
C ILE A 772 17.30 -11.55 42.03
N VAL A 773 18.15 -10.89 41.24
CA VAL A 773 18.57 -9.51 41.49
C VAL A 773 18.42 -8.76 40.16
N ASP A 774 17.41 -7.90 40.15
CA ASP A 774 17.23 -6.79 39.21
C ASP A 774 18.40 -5.82 39.34
N GLU A 775 19.09 -5.54 38.24
CA GLU A 775 19.92 -4.33 38.09
C GLU A 775 19.59 -3.71 36.73
N PHE A 776 18.47 -2.98 36.73
CA PHE A 776 18.39 -1.71 36.02
C PHE A 776 19.16 -0.71 36.89
N ASP A 777 20.27 -0.18 36.39
CA ASP A 777 20.90 1.00 37.00
C ASP A 777 20.46 2.23 36.20
N ASP A 778 19.60 3.00 36.87
CA ASP A 778 19.20 4.36 36.56
C ASP A 778 20.33 5.31 36.96
N ASP A 779 20.92 6.00 36.00
CA ASP A 779 21.87 7.09 36.26
C ASP A 779 21.37 8.38 35.59
N ILE A 780 20.25 8.92 36.10
CA ILE A 780 19.79 10.29 35.84
C ILE A 780 19.10 10.86 37.11
N ASP A 781 19.58 12.03 37.54
CA ASP A 781 18.97 13.00 38.49
C ASP A 781 19.27 12.88 40.00
N GLU A 782 20.47 13.33 40.42
CA GLU A 782 20.65 14.03 41.69
C GLU A 782 21.35 15.38 41.47
N ASP A 783 20.58 16.40 41.08
CA ASP A 783 20.99 17.81 41.26
C ASP A 783 19.82 18.79 41.07
N LEU A 784 18.65 18.53 41.70
CA LEU A 784 17.56 19.53 41.69
C LEU A 784 16.50 19.30 42.78
N MET A 785 16.88 19.37 44.07
CA MET A 785 15.89 19.65 45.12
C MET A 785 16.52 20.10 46.46
N MET A 786 17.22 21.23 46.45
CA MET A 786 17.47 22.02 47.66
C MET A 786 17.45 23.50 47.32
N LEU A 787 16.27 24.12 47.33
CA LEU A 787 16.03 25.54 47.55
C LEU A 787 14.52 25.79 47.50
N ASP A 788 13.85 25.54 48.63
CA ASP A 788 12.61 26.23 49.01
C ASP A 788 12.41 26.07 50.53
N ALA A 789 13.19 26.87 51.28
CA ALA A 789 12.95 27.21 52.67
C ALA A 789 13.70 28.50 53.02
N GLN A 790 13.25 29.64 52.48
CA GLN A 790 13.13 30.96 53.14
C GLN A 790 12.75 32.05 52.13
#